data_AF-A0A7X0KUM8-F1
#
_entry.id   AF-A0A7X0KUM8-F1
#
_cell.length_a   1.000
_cell.length_b   1.000
_cell.length_c   1.000
_cell.angle_alpha   90.00
_cell.angle_beta   90.00
_cell.angle_gamma   90.00
#
_symmetry.space_group_name_H-M   'P 1'
#
loop_
_entity.id
_entity.type
_entity.pdbx_description
1 polymer ?
#
loop_
_entity_poly.entity_id
_entity_poly.type
_entity_poly.pdbx_seq_one_letter_code
_entity_poly.pdbx_strand_id
1 'polypeptide(L)'
;MIRLVHAVTGLLAIVAALIVAPAAQAQPAAASGSVVQTSLAGFSAGDIISDAVFFDDGAMTEAQIQKFLEAQVPTCRSGYTCLKDWYDTSRSTSADAMCGAYSGGSSERASRIIYKVAQACGINPRVILVTLQKEQGLVTHTWPSEWRYTIAMGQGCPDTAACDEKYYGFFNQVYGAAWQFKRYANPPGTSQYFTWYAPKNTWNVLYNPDRSCGSSPVYISNQATANLYYYTPYQPNAAALKAGYGEGDGCSAYGNRNFYNYFTDWFGSTQSAAPPATDTPFVDVSSEPSSPVFNTFASDIVWLADQGISEGWTVAGGWREFRPRMAVKRDVMAAFLYRMAGSPDFDVPRVSPFTDVSSAQPFYEEIAWLAASGISTGWTTSAGSREFRPNASVSREVMAAFLYRYAGEPEWTSPDESPFVDVDTNDTFYREISWLAGSGVSAGWSRTDGGREFRPTSVVNRDVMAAFLHRLYLLQNPFVDVSSDTESPVYSVFAADIAWLASEGISEGWTRGDGAREYRPTRPVLREAMAAFLYRLAGEPEFVAPAESPFVDVPVTWSFYREISWLAASGISEGWTLEDGTREFRPAESVRRDVMAAFLYRFAGSPEFDPPEASPFVDVPVSSPFYAEISWLAATGISTGWQRDDGLFEFRPTAAVNRDVMAAFLHRLDAVMAG
;
A
#
# COMPACT_ATOMS: atom_id res chain seq x y z
N MET A 1 -1.48 77.18 -28.11
CA MET A 1 -1.85 78.34 -27.27
C MET A 1 -0.74 78.47 -26.23
N ILE A 2 0.28 79.30 -26.45
CA ILE A 2 0.33 80.74 -26.13
C ILE A 2 -0.06 81.02 -24.67
N ARG A 3 0.98 81.12 -23.82
CA ARG A 3 1.33 82.19 -22.86
C ARG A 3 1.91 81.61 -21.57
N LEU A 4 3.19 81.87 -21.23
CA LEU A 4 3.73 83.12 -20.66
C LEU A 4 2.98 83.43 -19.33
N VAL A 5 3.58 83.67 -18.16
CA VAL A 5 4.79 84.46 -17.86
C VAL A 5 4.93 84.56 -16.32
N HIS A 6 6.16 84.40 -15.81
CA HIS A 6 6.77 85.15 -14.67
C HIS A 6 6.32 84.82 -13.23
N ALA A 7 7.15 84.86 -12.18
CA ALA A 7 8.60 85.11 -12.01
C ALA A 7 8.99 84.91 -10.52
N VAL A 8 10.26 84.54 -10.26
CA VAL A 8 11.19 85.09 -9.20
C VAL A 8 10.84 84.83 -7.70
N THR A 9 11.68 84.41 -6.75
CA THR A 9 13.13 84.10 -6.59
C THR A 9 13.37 83.49 -5.18
N GLY A 10 14.45 82.71 -5.00
CA GLY A 10 15.13 82.45 -3.71
C GLY A 10 15.80 81.06 -3.66
N LEU A 11 17.05 80.89 -4.14
CA LEU A 11 18.30 80.69 -3.35
C LEU A 11 18.16 79.67 -2.20
N LEU A 12 19.02 78.66 -1.97
CA LEU A 12 20.41 78.34 -2.37
C LEU A 12 20.63 76.84 -1.99
N ALA A 13 21.36 76.02 -2.78
CA ALA A 13 22.73 75.51 -2.54
C ALA A 13 22.68 73.96 -2.81
N ILE A 14 23.63 73.23 -3.41
CA ILE A 14 25.08 73.34 -3.61
C ILE A 14 25.48 72.55 -4.87
N VAL A 15 26.62 72.97 -5.41
CA VAL A 15 27.21 72.80 -6.74
C VAL A 15 27.75 71.39 -7.04
N ALA A 16 27.51 70.99 -8.29
CA ALA A 16 28.17 69.91 -9.01
C ALA A 16 29.27 70.47 -9.96
N ALA A 17 30.35 69.72 -10.17
CA ALA A 17 31.19 69.78 -11.37
C ALA A 17 31.96 68.43 -11.47
N LEU A 18 31.66 67.53 -12.40
CA LEU A 18 32.01 67.49 -13.84
C LEU A 18 33.51 67.43 -14.13
N ILE A 19 34.00 66.25 -14.53
CA ILE A 19 35.15 66.07 -15.45
C ILE A 19 34.85 64.86 -16.37
N VAL A 20 35.15 65.04 -17.65
CA VAL A 20 34.88 64.17 -18.81
C VAL A 20 35.73 62.90 -18.78
N ALA A 21 35.12 61.75 -19.11
CA ALA A 21 35.71 60.41 -19.07
C ALA A 21 36.43 60.02 -20.38
N PRO A 22 37.60 59.33 -20.33
CA PRO A 22 38.18 58.64 -21.47
C PRO A 22 37.73 57.17 -21.54
N ALA A 23 37.70 56.63 -22.76
CA ALA A 23 37.26 55.28 -23.10
C ALA A 23 38.04 54.18 -22.35
N ALA A 24 37.31 53.33 -21.63
CA ALA A 24 37.86 52.19 -20.90
C ALA A 24 38.07 50.98 -21.81
N GLN A 25 39.26 50.41 -21.73
CA GLN A 25 39.62 49.10 -22.28
C GLN A 25 38.80 48.00 -21.60
N ALA A 26 38.39 47.00 -22.39
CA ALA A 26 37.60 45.86 -21.93
C ALA A 26 38.37 44.98 -20.92
N GLN A 27 37.78 44.76 -19.75
CA GLN A 27 38.11 43.64 -18.86
C GLN A 27 37.06 42.52 -19.04
N PRO A 28 37.44 41.23 -19.00
CA PRO A 28 36.53 40.12 -19.27
C PRO A 28 35.45 40.00 -18.18
N ALA A 29 34.23 39.72 -18.62
CA ALA A 29 33.06 39.50 -17.79
C ALA A 29 33.30 38.41 -16.74
N ALA A 30 33.07 38.76 -15.47
CA ALA A 30 32.74 37.75 -14.46
C ALA A 30 31.50 37.01 -14.95
N ALA A 31 31.61 35.70 -15.12
CA ALA A 31 30.51 34.85 -15.51
C ALA A 31 29.39 34.98 -14.48
N SER A 32 28.36 35.73 -14.85
CA SER A 32 27.09 35.79 -14.17
C SER A 32 26.38 34.44 -14.35
N GLY A 33 26.66 33.51 -13.43
CA GLY A 33 25.71 32.47 -13.11
C GLY A 33 24.51 33.15 -12.46
N SER A 34 23.43 33.29 -13.21
CA SER A 34 22.15 33.82 -12.74
C SER A 34 21.69 32.99 -11.54
N VAL A 35 21.91 33.50 -10.33
CA VAL A 35 21.27 33.00 -9.12
C VAL A 35 19.78 33.24 -9.31
N VAL A 36 19.03 32.18 -9.59
CA VAL A 36 17.57 32.21 -9.47
C VAL A 36 17.30 32.54 -8.01
N GLN A 37 16.73 33.72 -7.73
CA GLN A 37 16.23 34.02 -6.40
C GLN A 37 15.17 32.98 -6.04
N THR A 38 15.45 32.12 -5.07
CA THR A 38 14.40 31.31 -4.44
C THR A 38 13.84 32.03 -3.22
N SER A 39 12.50 32.11 -3.19
CA SER A 39 11.75 32.35 -1.97
C SER A 39 11.83 31.08 -1.12
N LEU A 40 12.09 31.20 0.18
CA LEU A 40 11.88 30.16 1.20
C LEU A 40 10.38 29.80 1.39
N ALA A 41 9.59 29.90 0.32
CA ALA A 41 8.19 29.56 0.30
C ALA A 41 8.04 28.07 0.60
N GLY A 42 7.36 27.75 1.70
CA GLY A 42 7.19 26.39 2.18
C GLY A 42 8.23 25.94 3.22
N PHE A 43 9.22 26.76 3.58
CA PHE A 43 10.11 26.42 4.71
C PHE A 43 9.31 26.41 6.01
N SER A 44 9.38 25.28 6.72
CA SER A 44 8.84 25.14 8.07
C SER A 44 9.95 24.68 9.00
N ALA A 45 10.22 25.43 10.07
CA ALA A 45 11.22 25.05 11.06
C ALA A 45 10.90 23.69 11.71
N GLY A 46 9.61 23.35 11.81
CA GLY A 46 9.14 22.09 12.38
C GLY A 46 9.07 20.92 11.41
N ASP A 47 9.21 21.19 10.11
CA ASP A 47 9.06 20.20 9.04
C ASP A 47 9.93 20.61 7.84
N ILE A 48 11.24 20.47 8.02
CA ILE A 48 12.24 20.92 7.03
C ILE A 48 12.21 20.00 5.80
N ILE A 49 12.04 18.70 6.04
CA ILE A 49 12.00 17.63 5.03
C ILE A 49 11.24 16.44 5.61
N SER A 50 10.40 15.78 4.82
CA SER A 50 9.64 14.62 5.28
C SER A 50 10.54 13.38 5.46
N ASP A 51 10.14 12.47 6.35
CA ASP A 51 10.79 11.16 6.49
C ASP A 51 10.82 10.40 5.16
N ALA A 52 9.74 10.49 4.38
CA ALA A 52 9.62 9.86 3.07
C ALA A 52 10.69 10.34 2.09
N VAL A 53 10.98 11.64 2.05
CA VAL A 53 12.03 12.17 1.18
C VAL A 53 13.42 11.89 1.77
N PHE A 54 13.61 12.07 3.08
CA PHE A 54 14.94 11.95 3.70
C PHE A 54 15.51 10.53 3.67
N PHE A 55 14.67 9.51 3.85
CA PHE A 55 15.06 8.11 3.94
C PHE A 55 14.85 7.32 2.63
N ASP A 56 14.48 7.97 1.52
CA ASP A 56 14.36 7.35 0.19
C ASP A 56 15.75 7.08 -0.43
N ASP A 57 16.37 5.96 -0.08
CA ASP A 57 17.68 5.56 -0.61
C ASP A 57 17.67 5.27 -2.12
N GLY A 58 16.50 5.04 -2.71
CA GLY A 58 16.30 4.78 -4.14
C GLY A 58 16.20 6.03 -5.02
N ALA A 59 16.23 7.23 -4.45
CA ALA A 59 15.95 8.48 -5.15
C ALA A 59 16.91 8.80 -6.32
N MET A 60 18.11 8.23 -6.33
CA MET A 60 19.09 8.35 -7.43
C MET A 60 19.94 7.08 -7.56
N THR A 61 20.10 6.63 -8.80
CA THR A 61 21.11 5.63 -9.18
C THR A 61 22.52 6.21 -9.15
N GLU A 62 23.55 5.35 -9.07
CA GLU A 62 24.97 5.75 -9.16
C GLU A 62 25.24 6.63 -10.39
N ALA A 63 24.69 6.26 -11.55
CA ALA A 63 24.85 7.00 -12.80
C ALA A 63 24.19 8.39 -12.75
N GLN A 64 23.01 8.50 -12.13
CA GLN A 64 22.34 9.79 -11.95
C GLN A 64 23.11 10.71 -10.99
N ILE A 65 23.67 10.16 -9.91
CA ILE A 65 24.53 10.92 -8.99
C ILE A 65 25.72 11.46 -9.74
N GLN A 66 26.38 10.62 -10.54
CA GLN A 66 27.53 11.03 -11.31
C GLN A 66 27.21 12.13 -12.33
N LYS A 67 26.12 11.95 -13.10
CA LYS A 67 25.66 12.95 -14.07
C LYS A 67 25.32 14.28 -13.39
N PHE A 68 24.73 14.23 -12.20
CA PHE A 68 24.44 15.43 -11.41
C PHE A 68 25.73 16.17 -11.02
N LEU A 69 26.74 15.46 -10.50
CA LEU A 69 28.03 16.05 -10.14
C LEU A 69 28.74 16.67 -11.37
N GLU A 70 28.68 16.01 -12.52
CA GLU A 70 29.21 16.53 -13.79
C GLU A 70 28.49 17.81 -14.26
N ALA A 71 27.17 17.89 -14.05
CA ALA A 71 26.39 19.07 -14.39
C ALA A 71 26.68 20.26 -13.47
N GLN A 72 26.93 20.02 -12.17
CA GLN A 72 27.24 21.09 -11.21
C GLN A 72 28.61 21.73 -11.47
N VAL A 73 29.60 20.93 -11.90
CA VAL A 73 30.95 21.41 -12.22
C VAL A 73 31.41 20.87 -13.58
N PRO A 74 31.01 21.48 -14.71
CA PRO A 74 31.41 21.01 -16.03
C PRO A 74 32.92 21.10 -16.27
N THR A 75 33.60 22.06 -15.63
CA THR A 75 35.05 22.28 -15.75
C THR A 75 35.67 22.49 -14.38
N CYS A 76 36.64 21.64 -14.03
CA CYS A 76 37.45 21.80 -12.83
C CYS A 76 38.63 22.73 -13.11
N ARG A 77 39.01 23.58 -12.14
CA ARG A 77 40.21 24.42 -12.25
C ARG A 77 41.45 23.53 -12.37
N SER A 78 42.31 23.86 -13.31
CA SER A 78 43.58 23.16 -13.51
C SER A 78 44.38 23.06 -12.19
N GLY A 79 44.91 21.87 -11.91
CA GLY A 79 45.65 21.55 -10.68
C GLY A 79 44.80 21.08 -9.50
N TYR A 80 43.47 21.01 -9.65
CA TYR A 80 42.55 20.52 -8.63
C TYR A 80 41.72 19.33 -9.14
N THR A 81 41.30 18.46 -8.22
CA THR A 81 40.37 17.36 -8.51
C THR A 81 39.01 17.70 -7.92
N CYS A 82 38.00 17.89 -8.76
CA CYS A 82 36.64 18.21 -8.33
C CYS A 82 35.87 16.92 -7.96
N LEU A 83 34.78 17.06 -7.20
CA LEU A 83 34.06 15.90 -6.63
C LEU A 83 33.62 14.88 -7.69
N LYS A 84 33.23 15.34 -8.88
CA LYS A 84 32.86 14.48 -10.01
C LYS A 84 33.98 13.55 -10.50
N ASP A 85 35.24 13.91 -10.25
CA ASP A 85 36.45 13.17 -10.66
C ASP A 85 37.22 12.61 -9.46
N TRP A 86 36.67 12.74 -8.24
CA TRP A 86 37.31 12.25 -7.02
C TRP A 86 37.16 10.74 -6.86
N TYR A 87 38.24 10.11 -6.44
CA TYR A 87 38.31 8.69 -6.08
C TYR A 87 38.85 8.55 -4.67
N ASP A 88 38.33 7.58 -3.92
CA ASP A 88 38.81 7.26 -2.57
C ASP A 88 38.88 5.74 -2.37
N THR A 89 39.65 5.33 -1.37
CA THR A 89 39.65 3.94 -0.88
C THR A 89 38.58 3.78 0.18
N SER A 90 37.62 2.88 -0.04
CA SER A 90 36.58 2.57 0.94
C SER A 90 36.87 1.25 1.65
N ARG A 91 36.52 1.16 2.92
CA ARG A 91 36.62 -0.09 3.71
C ARG A 91 35.30 -0.84 3.68
N SER A 92 35.38 -2.17 3.81
CA SER A 92 34.18 -2.97 4.07
C SER A 92 33.69 -2.78 5.50
N THR A 93 32.38 -2.73 5.70
CA THR A 93 31.73 -2.67 7.02
C THR A 93 30.68 -3.76 7.14
N SER A 94 30.57 -4.39 8.31
CA SER A 94 29.46 -5.28 8.62
C SER A 94 28.17 -4.49 8.85
N ALA A 95 27.02 -5.15 8.73
CA ALA A 95 25.74 -4.57 9.12
C ALA A 95 25.68 -4.36 10.64
N ASP A 96 25.01 -3.28 11.05
CA ASP A 96 24.64 -2.98 12.43
C ASP A 96 23.22 -2.37 12.49
N ALA A 97 22.83 -1.82 13.64
CA ALA A 97 21.50 -1.22 13.82
C ALA A 97 21.26 0.09 13.03
N MET A 98 22.33 0.72 12.52
CA MET A 98 22.25 1.99 11.79
C MET A 98 22.29 1.74 10.29
N CYS A 99 23.23 0.92 9.81
CA CYS A 99 23.43 0.65 8.39
C CYS A 99 23.63 -0.85 8.13
N GLY A 100 23.17 -1.32 6.97
CA GLY A 100 23.52 -2.60 6.39
C GLY A 100 25.01 -2.71 6.03
N ALA A 101 25.40 -3.90 5.57
CA ALA A 101 26.79 -4.18 5.20
C ALA A 101 27.20 -3.36 3.97
N TYR A 102 28.42 -2.83 3.98
CA TYR A 102 29.05 -2.13 2.86
C TYR A 102 30.25 -2.94 2.38
N SER A 103 30.33 -3.27 1.10
CA SER A 103 31.51 -3.92 0.52
C SER A 103 32.50 -2.87 0.00
N GLY A 104 33.70 -2.76 0.58
CA GLY A 104 34.72 -1.78 0.20
C GLY A 104 35.38 -2.00 -1.17
N GLY A 105 36.18 -1.03 -1.60
CA GLY A 105 36.96 -1.07 -2.84
C GLY A 105 38.21 -0.19 -2.75
N SER A 106 39.27 -0.57 -3.48
CA SER A 106 40.57 0.12 -3.47
C SER A 106 40.60 1.40 -4.29
N SER A 107 39.59 1.63 -5.13
CA SER A 107 39.42 2.88 -5.90
C SER A 107 37.95 3.01 -6.28
N GLU A 108 37.21 3.82 -5.52
CA GLU A 108 35.81 4.10 -5.77
C GLU A 108 35.60 5.57 -6.07
N ARG A 109 34.87 5.85 -7.16
CA ARG A 109 34.45 7.21 -7.49
C ARG A 109 33.51 7.74 -6.41
N ALA A 110 33.52 9.05 -6.18
CA ALA A 110 32.65 9.69 -5.21
C ALA A 110 31.16 9.33 -5.38
N SER A 111 30.66 9.27 -6.63
CA SER A 111 29.28 8.86 -6.93
C SER A 111 28.94 7.45 -6.43
N ARG A 112 29.89 6.53 -6.56
CA ARG A 112 29.76 5.13 -6.12
C ARG A 112 29.72 5.03 -4.61
N ILE A 113 30.59 5.77 -3.94
CA ILE A 113 30.60 5.86 -2.48
C ILE A 113 29.26 6.41 -1.98
N ILE A 114 28.79 7.54 -2.54
CA ILE A 114 27.50 8.14 -2.16
C ILE A 114 26.35 7.14 -2.37
N TYR A 115 26.29 6.50 -3.55
CA TYR A 115 25.26 5.51 -3.86
C TYR A 115 25.26 4.34 -2.88
N LYS A 116 26.42 3.70 -2.67
CA LYS A 116 26.50 2.52 -1.81
C LYS A 116 26.27 2.85 -0.34
N VAL A 117 26.67 4.03 0.13
CA VAL A 117 26.37 4.49 1.49
C VAL A 117 24.88 4.78 1.65
N ALA A 118 24.25 5.44 0.68
CA ALA A 118 22.81 5.67 0.67
C ALA A 118 22.03 4.35 0.82
N GLN A 119 22.38 3.36 -0.01
CA GLN A 119 21.79 2.01 0.01
C GLN A 119 22.05 1.27 1.33
N ALA A 120 23.28 1.34 1.85
CA ALA A 120 23.61 0.67 3.11
C ALA A 120 22.85 1.28 4.31
N CYS A 121 22.73 2.61 4.36
CA CYS A 121 22.16 3.28 5.54
C CYS A 121 20.67 3.62 5.40
N GLY A 122 20.05 3.43 4.23
CA GLY A 122 18.68 3.85 3.98
C GLY A 122 18.55 5.38 4.08
N ILE A 123 19.41 6.11 3.36
CA ILE A 123 19.45 7.58 3.33
C ILE A 123 19.37 8.04 1.88
N ASN A 124 18.55 9.04 1.59
CA ASN A 124 18.42 9.58 0.24
C ASN A 124 19.74 10.17 -0.29
N PRO A 125 20.26 9.72 -1.47
CA PRO A 125 21.49 10.27 -2.06
C PRO A 125 21.47 11.80 -2.24
N ARG A 126 20.29 12.38 -2.47
CA ARG A 126 20.09 13.84 -2.59
C ARG A 126 20.38 14.57 -1.28
N VAL A 127 20.01 13.97 -0.13
CA VAL A 127 20.34 14.50 1.20
C VAL A 127 21.84 14.50 1.43
N ILE A 128 22.55 13.43 1.02
CA ILE A 128 24.01 13.34 1.10
C ILE A 128 24.66 14.44 0.27
N LEU A 129 24.24 14.61 -0.99
CA LEU A 129 24.74 15.65 -1.90
C LEU A 129 24.52 17.06 -1.33
N VAL A 130 23.32 17.36 -0.85
CA VAL A 130 23.00 18.65 -0.23
C VAL A 130 23.85 18.90 1.01
N THR A 131 24.09 17.88 1.82
CA THR A 131 24.88 18.01 3.04
C THR A 131 26.36 18.25 2.70
N LEU A 132 26.93 17.54 1.71
CA LEU A 132 28.29 17.82 1.21
C LEU A 132 28.46 19.27 0.73
N GLN A 133 27.43 19.83 0.10
CA GLN A 133 27.42 21.24 -0.30
C GLN A 133 27.30 22.18 0.88
N LYS A 134 26.40 21.89 1.82
CA LYS A 134 26.19 22.71 3.01
C LYS A 134 27.46 22.80 3.86
N GLU A 135 28.15 21.69 4.06
CA GLU A 135 29.29 21.62 4.98
C GLU A 135 30.60 22.12 4.35
N GLN A 136 30.87 21.77 3.09
CA GLN A 136 32.17 22.08 2.47
C GLN A 136 32.05 22.82 1.13
N GLY A 137 30.84 23.17 0.69
CA GLY A 137 30.61 23.72 -0.66
C GLY A 137 31.02 22.75 -1.77
N LEU A 138 31.21 21.47 -1.45
CA LEU A 138 32.06 20.57 -2.23
C LEU A 138 31.46 20.19 -3.58
N VAL A 139 30.13 20.15 -3.69
CA VAL A 139 29.41 19.74 -4.91
C VAL A 139 29.60 20.74 -6.04
N THR A 140 29.64 22.03 -5.73
CA THR A 140 29.77 23.13 -6.70
C THR A 140 31.19 23.70 -6.79
N HIS A 141 32.12 23.19 -5.98
CA HIS A 141 33.47 23.75 -5.87
C HIS A 141 34.33 23.40 -7.09
N THR A 142 34.93 24.42 -7.72
CA THR A 142 35.78 24.21 -8.92
C THR A 142 37.28 24.13 -8.60
N TRP A 143 37.72 24.42 -7.37
CA TRP A 143 39.12 24.27 -6.91
C TRP A 143 39.27 23.67 -5.50
N PRO A 144 38.62 22.54 -5.17
CA PRO A 144 38.56 22.06 -3.78
C PRO A 144 39.95 21.64 -3.29
N SER A 145 40.32 22.09 -2.09
CA SER A 145 41.52 21.60 -1.41
C SER A 145 41.29 20.17 -0.93
N GLU A 146 42.38 19.41 -0.79
CA GLU A 146 42.33 18.03 -0.27
C GLU A 146 41.65 17.94 1.10
N TRP A 147 41.89 18.94 1.95
CA TRP A 147 41.27 19.05 3.27
C TRP A 147 39.74 19.01 3.23
N ARG A 148 39.09 19.55 2.18
CA ARG A 148 37.63 19.47 2.05
C ARG A 148 37.14 18.04 1.88
N TYR A 149 37.94 17.14 1.32
CA TYR A 149 37.61 15.72 1.24
C TYR A 149 37.87 15.00 2.57
N THR A 150 38.91 15.43 3.30
CA THR A 150 39.24 14.90 4.63
C THR A 150 38.08 15.07 5.62
N ILE A 151 37.39 16.22 5.57
CA ILE A 151 36.29 16.59 6.48
C ILE A 151 34.98 16.93 5.72
N ALA A 152 34.69 16.20 4.64
CA ALA A 152 33.64 16.47 3.66
C ALA A 152 32.25 16.75 4.23
N MET A 153 31.90 16.18 5.39
CA MET A 153 30.60 16.36 6.04
C MET A 153 30.75 16.76 7.52
N GLY A 154 31.91 17.26 7.94
CA GLY A 154 32.14 17.65 9.34
C GLY A 154 31.95 16.54 10.38
N GLN A 155 31.89 15.27 9.96
CA GLN A 155 31.68 14.15 10.87
C GLN A 155 32.90 14.02 11.78
N GLY A 156 32.68 14.08 13.09
CA GLY A 156 33.76 14.05 14.09
C GLY A 156 34.53 15.37 14.22
N CYS A 157 34.01 16.49 13.72
CA CYS A 157 34.62 17.81 13.83
C CYS A 157 33.83 18.73 14.76
N PRO A 158 34.05 18.68 16.09
CA PRO A 158 33.40 19.60 17.03
C PRO A 158 33.97 21.03 16.90
N ASP A 159 33.13 22.04 17.11
CA ASP A 159 33.55 23.45 17.01
C ASP A 159 34.65 23.87 18.02
N THR A 160 34.82 23.10 19.11
CA THR A 160 35.72 23.43 20.23
C THR A 160 36.95 22.54 20.35
N ALA A 161 37.16 21.59 19.42
CA ALA A 161 38.32 20.71 19.43
C ALA A 161 38.76 20.33 18.01
N ALA A 162 39.93 19.68 17.89
CA ALA A 162 40.37 19.13 16.62
C ALA A 162 39.40 18.03 16.14
N CYS A 163 39.29 17.88 14.82
CA CYS A 163 38.54 16.79 14.22
C CYS A 163 39.15 15.43 14.59
N ASP A 164 38.30 14.44 14.84
CA ASP A 164 38.72 13.06 15.11
C ASP A 164 39.18 12.39 13.81
N GLU A 165 40.46 12.03 13.78
CA GLU A 165 41.14 11.43 12.63
C GLU A 165 40.50 10.11 12.17
N LYS A 166 39.75 9.42 13.05
CA LYS A 166 38.98 8.23 12.71
C LYS A 166 38.00 8.46 11.56
N TYR A 167 37.51 9.69 11.41
CA TYR A 167 36.55 10.06 10.38
C TYR A 167 37.19 10.69 9.14
N TYR A 168 38.51 10.82 9.09
CA TYR A 168 39.19 11.41 7.93
C TYR A 168 39.02 10.60 6.65
N GLY A 169 38.82 11.31 5.54
CA GLY A 169 38.67 10.74 4.21
C GLY A 169 37.22 10.78 3.73
N PHE A 170 37.02 10.90 2.41
CA PHE A 170 35.71 11.14 1.81
C PHE A 170 34.74 10.00 2.14
N PHE A 171 35.17 8.74 2.02
CA PHE A 171 34.34 7.59 2.40
C PHE A 171 33.93 7.65 3.88
N ASN A 172 34.86 7.94 4.79
CA ASN A 172 34.59 7.94 6.23
C ASN A 172 33.64 9.06 6.65
N GLN A 173 33.75 10.23 6.00
CA GLN A 173 32.84 11.34 6.20
C GLN A 173 31.43 11.02 5.71
N VAL A 174 31.30 10.48 4.50
CA VAL A 174 29.98 10.13 3.92
C VAL A 174 29.31 8.99 4.68
N TYR A 175 30.02 7.89 4.93
CA TYR A 175 29.50 6.76 5.70
C TYR A 175 29.20 7.17 7.14
N GLY A 176 30.11 7.89 7.80
CA GLY A 176 29.98 8.27 9.20
C GLY A 176 28.79 9.22 9.43
N ALA A 177 28.58 10.21 8.56
CA ALA A 177 27.43 11.10 8.65
C ALA A 177 26.10 10.37 8.37
N ALA A 178 26.05 9.50 7.35
CA ALA A 178 24.86 8.69 7.06
C ALA A 178 24.50 7.75 8.22
N TRP A 179 25.50 7.09 8.80
CA TRP A 179 25.36 6.29 10.01
C TRP A 179 24.85 7.14 11.18
N GLN A 180 25.38 8.35 11.34
CA GLN A 180 24.99 9.27 12.42
C GLN A 180 23.53 9.72 12.29
N PHE A 181 23.03 9.98 11.07
CA PHE A 181 21.62 10.26 10.83
C PHE A 181 20.71 9.11 11.27
N LYS A 182 21.13 7.85 11.08
CA LYS A 182 20.38 6.69 11.57
C LYS A 182 20.48 6.57 13.08
N ARG A 183 21.66 6.87 13.66
CA ARG A 183 21.87 6.83 15.11
C ARG A 183 20.99 7.84 15.86
N TYR A 184 20.73 9.02 15.28
CA TYR A 184 19.86 10.04 15.87
C TYR A 184 18.41 9.58 16.10
N ALA A 185 17.95 8.55 15.37
CA ALA A 185 16.63 7.96 15.57
C ALA A 185 16.55 6.97 16.75
N ASN A 186 17.66 6.73 17.47
CA ASN A 186 17.77 5.73 18.54
C ASN A 186 17.20 4.35 18.13
N PRO A 187 17.71 3.71 17.06
CA PRO A 187 17.17 2.44 16.58
C PRO A 187 17.19 1.35 17.67
N PRO A 188 16.29 0.36 17.62
CA PRO A 188 16.23 -0.73 18.59
C PRO A 188 17.60 -1.40 18.80
N GLY A 189 17.90 -1.76 20.05
CA GLY A 189 19.21 -2.33 20.42
C GLY A 189 20.31 -1.29 20.67
N THR A 190 20.00 0.01 20.60
CA THR A 190 20.93 1.10 20.95
C THR A 190 20.43 1.91 22.16
N SER A 191 21.30 2.74 22.76
CA SER A 191 20.90 3.61 23.86
C SER A 191 20.01 4.76 23.39
N GLN A 192 19.02 5.14 24.21
CA GLN A 192 18.16 6.30 23.96
C GLN A 192 18.85 7.62 24.36
N TYR A 193 19.87 8.01 23.61
CA TYR A 193 20.68 9.19 23.92
C TYR A 193 20.11 10.48 23.29
N PHE A 194 19.57 10.39 22.07
CA PHE A 194 19.11 11.56 21.32
C PHE A 194 17.63 11.84 21.62
N THR A 195 17.35 12.50 22.74
CA THR A 195 15.97 12.75 23.23
C THR A 195 15.54 14.22 23.13
N TRP A 196 16.49 15.14 23.10
CA TRP A 196 16.35 16.61 23.15
C TRP A 196 15.93 17.37 21.88
N TYR A 197 15.58 16.68 20.80
CA TYR A 197 14.76 17.18 19.67
C TYR A 197 13.85 16.05 19.16
N ALA A 198 13.39 15.17 20.06
CA ALA A 198 12.57 14.04 19.67
C ALA A 198 11.34 14.49 18.87
N PRO A 199 10.97 13.76 17.81
CA PRO A 199 9.82 14.11 16.98
C PRO A 199 8.52 14.09 17.77
N LYS A 200 7.50 14.76 17.23
CA LYS A 200 6.16 14.96 17.82
C LYS A 200 6.13 15.74 19.13
N ASN A 201 7.18 16.53 19.39
CA ASN A 201 7.30 17.38 20.57
C ASN A 201 7.67 18.81 20.17
N THR A 202 7.34 19.77 21.03
CA THR A 202 7.73 21.18 20.87
C THR A 202 8.99 21.46 21.66
N TRP A 203 10.03 21.96 20.99
CA TRP A 203 11.32 22.29 21.58
C TRP A 203 11.64 23.77 21.38
N ASN A 204 12.26 24.42 22.37
CA ASN A 204 12.81 25.76 22.18
C ASN A 204 14.14 25.65 21.46
N VAL A 205 14.14 25.85 20.14
CA VAL A 205 15.34 25.74 19.31
C VAL A 205 16.04 27.11 19.26
N LEU A 206 17.35 27.14 19.51
CA LEU A 206 18.14 28.36 19.49
C LEU A 206 18.27 28.92 18.06
N TYR A 207 18.36 30.25 17.95
CA TYR A 207 18.67 30.92 16.68
C TYR A 207 20.17 30.95 16.37
N ASN A 208 21.01 30.88 17.41
CA ASN A 208 22.46 31.05 17.31
C ASN A 208 23.16 30.35 18.49
N PRO A 209 24.45 29.95 18.35
CA PRO A 209 25.27 29.55 19.49
C PRO A 209 25.30 30.59 20.63
N ASP A 210 25.27 31.88 20.30
CA ASP A 210 25.10 32.95 21.28
C ASP A 210 23.65 32.94 21.82
N ARG A 211 23.52 32.57 23.08
CA ARG A 211 22.24 32.50 23.79
C ARG A 211 21.55 33.86 23.90
N SER A 212 22.27 34.97 23.74
CA SER A 212 21.68 36.32 23.74
C SER A 212 20.72 36.53 22.56
N CYS A 213 20.90 35.78 21.47
CA CYS A 213 20.02 35.77 20.30
C CYS A 213 18.67 35.08 20.54
N GLY A 214 18.54 34.34 21.65
CA GLY A 214 17.31 33.67 22.05
C GLY A 214 16.96 32.40 21.25
N SER A 215 15.72 31.97 21.43
CA SER A 215 15.13 30.76 20.86
C SER A 215 13.63 30.96 20.64
N SER A 216 12.99 30.10 19.86
CA SER A 216 11.53 30.00 19.81
C SER A 216 11.06 28.55 19.87
N PRO A 217 9.80 28.31 20.30
CA PRO A 217 9.21 26.98 20.24
C PRO A 217 9.03 26.52 18.79
N VAL A 218 9.47 25.29 18.50
CA VAL A 218 9.34 24.61 17.22
C VAL A 218 8.76 23.22 17.48
N TYR A 219 7.61 22.92 16.89
CA TYR A 219 7.06 21.56 16.89
C TYR A 219 7.77 20.72 15.84
N ILE A 220 8.57 19.73 16.27
CA ILE A 220 9.36 18.88 15.36
C ILE A 220 8.46 17.75 14.87
N SER A 221 8.00 17.81 13.62
CA SER A 221 6.96 16.91 13.09
C SER A 221 7.42 15.48 12.86
N ASN A 222 8.68 15.28 12.43
CA ASN A 222 9.17 13.99 11.94
C ASN A 222 10.65 13.74 12.29
N GLN A 223 11.11 12.51 12.08
CA GLN A 223 12.45 12.07 12.49
C GLN A 223 13.54 12.72 11.63
N ALA A 224 13.31 12.94 10.34
CA ALA A 224 14.23 13.58 9.42
C ALA A 224 14.52 15.02 9.82
N THR A 225 13.50 15.78 10.22
CA THR A 225 13.67 17.13 10.76
C THR A 225 14.43 17.10 12.08
N ALA A 226 14.14 16.15 12.98
CA ALA A 226 14.92 15.96 14.21
C ALA A 226 16.40 15.67 13.91
N ASN A 227 16.69 14.82 12.93
CA ASN A 227 18.04 14.49 12.49
C ASN A 227 18.82 15.73 12.03
N LEU A 228 18.17 16.62 11.27
CA LEU A 228 18.79 17.87 10.83
C LEU A 228 19.11 18.81 12.00
N TYR A 229 18.26 18.88 13.03
CA TYR A 229 18.58 19.66 14.23
C TYR A 229 19.66 19.02 15.10
N TYR A 230 19.76 17.70 15.18
CA TYR A 230 20.90 17.07 15.86
C TYR A 230 22.22 17.31 15.14
N TYR A 231 22.17 17.35 13.81
CA TYR A 231 23.33 17.61 12.98
C TYR A 231 23.71 19.11 12.96
N THR A 232 22.73 20.00 13.00
CA THR A 232 22.93 21.46 13.00
C THR A 232 21.89 22.12 13.93
N PRO A 233 22.25 22.38 15.20
CA PRO A 233 21.29 22.63 16.29
C PRO A 233 20.78 24.08 16.37
N TYR A 234 20.53 24.71 15.22
CA TYR A 234 20.02 26.08 15.15
C TYR A 234 18.94 26.22 14.07
N GLN A 235 17.86 26.93 14.41
CA GLN A 235 16.85 27.35 13.44
C GLN A 235 17.20 28.73 12.86
N PRO A 236 16.89 29.01 11.58
CA PRO A 236 17.08 30.34 11.03
C PRO A 236 16.11 31.34 11.68
N ASN A 237 16.61 32.54 11.98
CA ASN A 237 15.75 33.65 12.40
C ASN A 237 15.11 34.35 11.18
N ALA A 238 14.24 35.31 11.42
CA ALA A 238 13.54 36.03 10.35
C ALA A 238 14.49 36.75 9.37
N ALA A 239 15.62 37.28 9.86
CA ALA A 239 16.63 37.92 9.02
C ALA A 239 17.32 36.92 8.09
N ALA A 240 17.72 35.75 8.61
CA ALA A 240 18.31 34.66 7.83
C ALA A 240 17.35 34.15 6.75
N LEU A 241 16.06 34.02 7.08
CA LEU A 241 15.03 33.59 6.12
C LEU A 241 14.82 34.64 5.01
N LYS A 242 14.75 35.93 5.37
CA LYS A 242 14.58 37.01 4.39
C LYS A 242 15.77 37.13 3.43
N ALA A 243 16.97 36.74 3.87
CA ALA A 243 18.20 36.89 3.09
C ALA A 243 18.35 35.86 1.95
N GLY A 244 17.55 34.79 1.89
CA GLY A 244 17.72 33.73 0.89
C GLY A 244 19.09 33.05 1.03
N TYR A 245 19.95 33.16 0.02
CA TYR A 245 21.38 32.74 0.10
C TYR A 245 22.31 33.79 0.72
N GLY A 246 21.84 35.03 0.89
CA GLY A 246 22.63 36.12 1.46
C GLY A 246 22.83 36.01 2.98
N GLU A 247 23.50 37.03 3.51
CA GLU A 247 23.75 37.20 4.94
C GLU A 247 22.56 37.89 5.63
N GLY A 248 22.23 37.41 6.83
CA GLY A 248 21.26 38.02 7.72
C GLY A 248 21.92 38.97 8.73
N ASP A 249 21.40 39.00 9.95
CA ASP A 249 21.97 39.75 11.08
C ASP A 249 22.94 38.90 11.93
N GLY A 250 23.49 39.49 13.00
CA GLY A 250 24.42 38.80 13.90
C GLY A 250 23.84 37.58 14.64
N CYS A 251 22.52 37.39 14.63
CA CYS A 251 21.82 36.26 15.24
C CYS A 251 21.39 35.21 14.22
N SER A 252 21.75 35.38 12.95
CA SER A 252 21.34 34.50 11.87
C SER A 252 22.15 33.20 11.85
N ALA A 253 21.44 32.06 11.81
CA ALA A 253 22.01 30.75 11.50
C ALA A 253 21.55 30.27 10.12
N TYR A 254 22.47 29.63 9.40
CA TYR A 254 22.28 29.32 7.98
C TYR A 254 22.18 27.83 7.66
N GLY A 255 22.56 26.93 8.56
CA GLY A 255 22.72 25.50 8.24
C GLY A 255 21.45 24.84 7.69
N ASN A 256 20.37 24.82 8.48
CA ASN A 256 19.10 24.21 8.08
C ASN A 256 18.40 24.99 6.95
N ARG A 257 18.56 26.32 6.91
CA ARG A 257 18.12 27.16 5.78
C ARG A 257 18.81 26.75 4.47
N ASN A 258 20.13 26.65 4.49
CA ASN A 258 20.94 26.31 3.32
C ASN A 258 20.64 24.88 2.86
N PHE A 259 20.47 23.94 3.79
CA PHE A 259 20.02 22.59 3.46
C PHE A 259 18.72 22.65 2.64
N TYR A 260 17.70 23.34 3.14
CA TYR A 260 16.42 23.48 2.46
C TYR A 260 16.59 24.11 1.08
N ASN A 261 17.27 25.24 0.96
CA ASN A 261 17.50 25.93 -0.31
C ASN A 261 18.19 25.02 -1.34
N TYR A 262 19.31 24.40 -0.98
CA TYR A 262 20.03 23.52 -1.91
C TYR A 262 19.18 22.33 -2.33
N PHE A 263 18.40 21.74 -1.42
CA PHE A 263 17.53 20.63 -1.77
C PHE A 263 16.42 21.08 -2.74
N THR A 264 15.73 22.18 -2.44
CA THR A 264 14.65 22.69 -3.29
C THR A 264 15.13 23.08 -4.67
N ASP A 265 16.28 23.74 -4.75
CA ASP A 265 16.84 24.25 -6.01
C ASP A 265 17.31 23.10 -6.92
N TRP A 266 17.82 22.03 -6.33
CA TRP A 266 18.39 20.91 -7.11
C TRP A 266 17.39 19.82 -7.42
N PHE A 267 16.45 19.56 -6.51
CA PHE A 267 15.64 18.34 -6.53
C PHE A 267 14.13 18.57 -6.37
N GLY A 268 13.70 19.82 -6.16
CA GLY A 268 12.30 20.17 -5.93
C GLY A 268 11.86 19.99 -4.47
N SER A 269 10.57 19.73 -4.25
CA SER A 269 9.97 19.71 -2.90
C SER A 269 10.72 18.84 -1.89
N THR A 270 10.92 19.35 -0.67
CA THR A 270 11.40 18.57 0.49
C THR A 270 10.28 17.72 1.11
N GLN A 271 9.06 17.85 0.60
CA GLN A 271 7.89 17.11 1.04
C GLN A 271 7.49 16.12 -0.05
N SER A 272 7.27 14.86 0.31
CA SER A 272 6.61 13.89 -0.56
C SER A 272 5.18 14.36 -0.81
N ALA A 273 4.69 14.25 -2.05
CA ALA A 273 3.25 14.32 -2.27
C ALA A 273 2.57 13.33 -1.31
N ALA A 274 1.45 13.71 -0.70
CA ALA A 274 0.64 12.74 0.03
C ALA A 274 0.42 11.53 -0.88
N PRO A 275 0.62 10.29 -0.41
CA PRO A 275 0.27 9.13 -1.22
C PRO A 275 -1.20 9.27 -1.63
N PRO A 276 -1.61 8.75 -2.80
CA PRO A 276 -3.03 8.69 -3.12
C PRO A 276 -3.73 8.05 -1.93
N ALA A 277 -4.77 8.70 -1.40
CA ALA A 277 -5.62 8.09 -0.40
C ALA A 277 -6.16 6.81 -1.01
N THR A 278 -5.60 5.67 -0.63
CA THR A 278 -6.18 4.39 -0.98
C THR A 278 -7.38 4.16 -0.06
N ASP A 279 -8.35 3.44 -0.58
CA ASP A 279 -9.53 2.97 0.14
C ASP A 279 -9.21 1.82 1.11
N THR A 280 -7.93 1.45 1.25
CA THR A 280 -7.45 0.36 2.11
C THR A 280 -6.41 0.87 3.13
N PRO A 281 -6.09 0.08 4.18
CA PRO A 281 -5.01 0.41 5.11
C PRO A 281 -3.59 0.42 4.49
N PHE A 282 -3.45 0.01 3.23
CA PHE A 282 -2.16 -0.12 2.55
C PHE A 282 -2.05 0.85 1.36
N VAL A 283 -0.91 1.54 1.23
CA VAL A 283 -0.69 2.54 0.16
C VAL A 283 -0.44 1.93 -1.22
N ASP A 284 -0.18 0.62 -1.28
CA ASP A 284 0.08 -0.15 -2.49
C ASP A 284 -1.04 -1.17 -2.79
N VAL A 285 -2.23 -0.97 -2.20
CA VAL A 285 -3.43 -1.76 -2.46
C VAL A 285 -4.65 -0.84 -2.51
N SER A 286 -5.46 -1.00 -3.54
CA SER A 286 -6.75 -0.33 -3.67
C SER A 286 -7.78 -1.30 -4.23
N SER A 287 -9.03 -1.21 -3.75
CA SER A 287 -10.14 -1.92 -4.40
C SER A 287 -10.68 -1.15 -5.61
N GLU A 288 -10.22 0.09 -5.82
CA GLU A 288 -10.64 0.92 -6.95
C GLU A 288 -9.91 0.50 -8.24
N PRO A 289 -10.60 -0.01 -9.27
CA PRO A 289 -9.97 -0.48 -10.52
C PRO A 289 -9.14 0.57 -11.25
N SER A 290 -9.56 1.84 -11.16
CA SER A 290 -8.84 2.98 -11.76
C SER A 290 -7.53 3.34 -11.03
N SER A 291 -7.31 2.75 -9.85
CA SER A 291 -6.11 3.00 -9.06
C SER A 291 -4.89 2.34 -9.71
N PRO A 292 -3.73 3.02 -9.77
CA PRO A 292 -2.48 2.41 -10.24
C PRO A 292 -2.01 1.25 -9.35
N VAL A 293 -2.60 1.11 -8.16
CA VAL A 293 -2.34 0.04 -7.19
C VAL A 293 -3.58 -0.83 -6.96
N PHE A 294 -4.47 -0.91 -7.96
CA PHE A 294 -5.63 -1.81 -7.94
C PHE A 294 -5.21 -3.26 -7.69
N ASN A 295 -5.95 -3.93 -6.81
CA ASN A 295 -5.84 -5.35 -6.57
C ASN A 295 -7.22 -6.00 -6.47
N THR A 296 -7.47 -7.03 -7.27
CA THR A 296 -8.74 -7.78 -7.23
C THR A 296 -9.00 -8.49 -5.91
N PHE A 297 -7.97 -8.71 -5.09
CA PHE A 297 -8.04 -9.31 -3.76
C PHE A 297 -7.94 -8.25 -2.65
N ALA A 298 -8.21 -6.98 -2.94
CA ALA A 298 -8.09 -5.90 -1.96
C ALA A 298 -8.95 -6.16 -0.70
N SER A 299 -10.17 -6.69 -0.85
CA SER A 299 -11.04 -7.08 0.26
C SER A 299 -10.41 -8.17 1.14
N ASP A 300 -9.87 -9.24 0.53
CA ASP A 300 -9.17 -10.31 1.24
C ASP A 300 -7.92 -9.80 1.97
N ILE A 301 -7.20 -8.85 1.36
CA ILE A 301 -6.02 -8.21 1.95
C ILE A 301 -6.40 -7.34 3.15
N VAL A 302 -7.48 -6.57 3.04
CA VAL A 302 -8.02 -5.77 4.16
C VAL A 302 -8.46 -6.70 5.28
N TRP A 303 -9.16 -7.79 4.95
CA TRP A 303 -9.55 -8.80 5.93
C TRP A 303 -8.32 -9.37 6.68
N LEU A 304 -7.25 -9.76 5.97
CA LEU A 304 -6.02 -10.21 6.63
C LEU A 304 -5.45 -9.17 7.60
N ALA A 305 -5.54 -7.89 7.26
CA ALA A 305 -5.05 -6.81 8.09
C ALA A 305 -5.93 -6.58 9.34
N ASP A 306 -7.24 -6.59 9.16
CA ASP A 306 -8.22 -6.41 10.23
C ASP A 306 -8.20 -7.57 11.23
N GLN A 307 -7.95 -8.79 10.76
CA GLN A 307 -7.72 -9.96 11.62
C GLN A 307 -6.34 -9.97 12.29
N GLY A 308 -5.46 -9.02 11.98
CA GLY A 308 -4.07 -9.01 12.49
C GLY A 308 -3.21 -10.15 11.93
N ILE A 309 -3.65 -10.86 10.89
CA ILE A 309 -2.89 -11.95 10.26
C ILE A 309 -1.71 -11.37 9.46
N SER A 310 -1.91 -10.24 8.78
CA SER A 310 -0.84 -9.50 8.10
C SER A 310 -0.78 -8.02 8.49
N GLU A 311 0.36 -7.63 9.07
CA GLU A 311 0.62 -6.24 9.45
C GLU A 311 1.20 -5.40 8.28
N GLY A 312 1.67 -6.03 7.21
CA GLY A 312 2.39 -5.36 6.13
C GLY A 312 3.73 -4.78 6.59
N TRP A 313 4.23 -3.79 5.86
CA TRP A 313 5.48 -3.09 6.16
C TRP A 313 5.18 -1.62 6.44
N THR A 314 5.56 -1.14 7.62
CA THR A 314 5.59 0.29 7.87
C THR A 314 6.68 0.91 7.01
N VAL A 315 6.28 1.79 6.09
CA VAL A 315 7.18 2.57 5.25
C VAL A 315 7.26 4.02 5.71
N ALA A 316 8.18 4.77 5.11
CA ALA A 316 8.43 6.14 5.49
C ALA A 316 7.16 7.00 5.42
N GLY A 317 6.96 7.88 6.41
CA GLY A 317 5.70 8.62 6.58
C GLY A 317 4.66 7.92 7.48
N GLY A 318 4.95 6.74 8.02
CA GLY A 318 4.05 6.00 8.91
C GLY A 318 2.96 5.22 8.19
N TRP A 319 3.05 5.12 6.87
CA TRP A 319 2.15 4.35 6.01
C TRP A 319 2.49 2.86 6.05
N ARG A 320 1.56 2.02 5.58
CA ARG A 320 1.76 0.57 5.47
C ARG A 320 1.73 0.14 4.00
N GLU A 321 2.64 -0.74 3.60
CA GLU A 321 2.58 -1.48 2.33
C GLU A 321 2.20 -2.94 2.59
N PHE A 322 1.44 -3.56 1.68
CA PHE A 322 1.13 -5.00 1.71
C PHE A 322 2.02 -5.83 0.79
N ARG A 323 2.59 -5.23 -0.27
CA ARG A 323 3.44 -5.88 -1.29
C ARG A 323 2.74 -7.06 -1.97
N PRO A 324 1.60 -6.84 -2.65
CA PRO A 324 0.72 -7.91 -3.13
C PRO A 324 1.42 -8.92 -4.04
N ARG A 325 2.31 -8.46 -4.92
CA ARG A 325 3.01 -9.30 -5.91
C ARG A 325 4.24 -10.02 -5.38
N MET A 326 4.56 -9.89 -4.10
CA MET A 326 5.68 -10.60 -3.50
C MET A 326 5.29 -12.06 -3.22
N ALA A 327 6.15 -12.99 -3.62
CA ALA A 327 5.98 -14.41 -3.33
C ALA A 327 5.94 -14.69 -1.81
N VAL A 328 5.02 -15.54 -1.38
CA VAL A 328 4.95 -16.00 0.01
C VAL A 328 6.04 -17.04 0.24
N LYS A 329 6.92 -16.78 1.20
CA LYS A 329 7.90 -17.75 1.70
C LYS A 329 7.29 -18.65 2.77
N ARG A 330 7.89 -19.81 3.01
CA ARG A 330 7.38 -20.80 3.98
C ARG A 330 7.36 -20.31 5.42
N ASP A 331 8.33 -19.49 5.82
CA ASP A 331 8.35 -18.83 7.13
C ASP A 331 7.20 -17.80 7.28
N VAL A 332 6.89 -17.05 6.22
CA VAL A 332 5.74 -16.14 6.19
C VAL A 332 4.42 -16.92 6.24
N MET A 333 4.33 -18.06 5.54
CA MET A 333 3.16 -18.96 5.63
C MET A 333 2.95 -19.48 7.05
N ALA A 334 4.03 -19.81 7.75
CA ALA A 334 3.97 -20.20 9.16
C ALA A 334 3.37 -19.09 10.03
N ALA A 335 3.84 -17.84 9.86
CA ALA A 335 3.31 -16.69 10.57
C ALA A 335 1.82 -16.43 10.29
N PHE A 336 1.39 -16.57 9.03
CA PHE A 336 -0.02 -16.41 8.66
C PHE A 336 -0.91 -17.45 9.34
N LEU A 337 -0.58 -18.74 9.27
CA LEU A 337 -1.39 -19.79 9.87
C LEU A 337 -1.40 -19.70 11.40
N TYR A 338 -0.28 -19.39 12.04
CA TYR A 338 -0.21 -19.22 13.49
C TYR A 338 -1.12 -18.07 13.98
N ARG A 339 -1.09 -16.92 13.29
CA ARG A 339 -1.96 -15.78 13.63
C ARG A 339 -3.42 -16.04 13.31
N MET A 340 -3.70 -16.72 12.20
CA MET A 340 -5.06 -17.14 11.85
C MET A 340 -5.65 -18.10 12.89
N ALA A 341 -4.81 -18.88 13.57
CA ALA A 341 -5.21 -19.73 14.71
C ALA A 341 -5.41 -18.95 16.02
N GLY A 342 -5.31 -17.62 16.00
CA GLY A 342 -5.43 -16.76 17.18
C GLY A 342 -4.15 -16.62 17.98
N SER A 343 -2.99 -16.96 17.40
CA SER A 343 -1.69 -16.96 18.09
C SER A 343 -1.71 -17.78 19.39
N PRO A 344 -2.00 -19.09 19.31
CA PRO A 344 -2.20 -19.92 20.50
C PRO A 344 -0.95 -19.96 21.38
N ASP A 345 -1.15 -19.96 22.70
CA ASP A 345 -0.09 -20.20 23.68
C ASP A 345 0.56 -21.57 23.39
N PHE A 346 1.88 -21.55 23.17
CA PHE A 346 2.63 -22.71 22.74
C PHE A 346 3.98 -22.78 23.46
N ASP A 347 4.29 -23.95 24.03
CA ASP A 347 5.59 -24.20 24.67
C ASP A 347 6.70 -24.37 23.62
N VAL A 348 7.32 -23.25 23.24
CA VAL A 348 8.34 -23.24 22.18
C VAL A 348 9.54 -24.11 22.56
N PRO A 349 9.89 -25.14 21.76
CA PRO A 349 11.01 -26.01 22.09
C PRO A 349 12.34 -25.25 22.02
N ARG A 350 13.28 -25.56 22.92
CA ARG A 350 14.62 -24.95 22.90
C ARG A 350 15.47 -25.40 21.72
N VAL A 351 15.20 -26.59 21.19
CA VAL A 351 15.86 -27.18 20.03
C VAL A 351 14.84 -27.29 18.92
N SER A 352 15.18 -26.76 17.75
CA SER A 352 14.30 -26.76 16.59
C SER A 352 13.96 -28.20 16.15
N PRO A 353 12.70 -28.48 15.77
CA PRO A 353 12.33 -29.73 15.13
C PRO A 353 12.88 -29.88 13.70
N PHE A 354 13.45 -28.81 13.13
CA PHE A 354 14.06 -28.76 11.81
C PHE A 354 15.53 -28.29 11.88
N THR A 355 16.42 -28.95 11.16
CA THR A 355 17.88 -28.72 11.22
C THR A 355 18.33 -27.41 10.60
N ASP A 356 17.54 -26.84 9.69
CA ASP A 356 17.81 -25.60 8.95
C ASP A 356 17.06 -24.39 9.53
N VAL A 357 16.55 -24.50 10.76
CA VAL A 357 15.81 -23.47 11.48
C VAL A 357 16.51 -23.21 12.82
N SER A 358 17.03 -22.00 13.00
CA SER A 358 17.66 -21.56 14.26
C SER A 358 16.61 -21.00 15.21
N SER A 359 16.73 -21.29 16.52
CA SER A 359 15.81 -20.75 17.53
C SER A 359 15.90 -19.24 17.75
N ALA A 360 16.91 -18.58 17.15
CA ALA A 360 17.08 -17.14 17.18
C ALA A 360 16.58 -16.42 15.91
N GLN A 361 16.11 -17.16 14.90
CA GLN A 361 15.68 -16.55 13.64
C GLN A 361 14.22 -16.06 13.72
N PRO A 362 13.81 -15.09 12.88
CA PRO A 362 12.42 -14.68 12.78
C PRO A 362 11.47 -15.84 12.48
N PHE A 363 10.28 -15.78 13.04
CA PHE A 363 9.21 -16.78 12.90
C PHE A 363 9.53 -18.19 13.44
N TYR A 364 10.53 -18.33 14.31
CA TYR A 364 10.89 -19.64 14.88
C TYR A 364 9.74 -20.29 15.64
N GLU A 365 9.05 -19.51 16.47
CA GLU A 365 7.92 -19.97 17.28
C GLU A 365 6.79 -20.52 16.39
N GLU A 366 6.43 -19.77 15.35
CA GLU A 366 5.38 -20.13 14.41
C GLU A 366 5.77 -21.38 13.63
N ILE A 367 7.02 -21.49 13.18
CA ILE A 367 7.52 -22.70 12.49
C ILE A 367 7.49 -23.92 13.42
N ALA A 368 7.90 -23.75 14.68
CA ALA A 368 7.89 -24.83 15.67
C ALA A 368 6.45 -25.27 16.02
N TRP A 369 5.52 -24.31 16.12
CA TRP A 369 4.10 -24.58 16.31
C TRP A 369 3.51 -25.36 15.12
N LEU A 370 3.81 -24.97 13.86
CA LEU A 370 3.36 -25.73 12.69
C LEU A 370 3.84 -27.19 12.72
N ALA A 371 5.04 -27.45 13.24
CA ALA A 371 5.57 -28.81 13.36
C ALA A 371 4.85 -29.59 14.47
N ALA A 372 4.63 -28.96 15.63
CA ALA A 372 3.94 -29.57 16.76
C ALA A 372 2.47 -29.89 16.43
N SER A 373 1.82 -29.01 15.67
CA SER A 373 0.43 -29.15 15.20
C SER A 373 0.28 -30.09 14.00
N GLY A 374 1.36 -30.67 13.48
CA GLY A 374 1.31 -31.57 12.32
C GLY A 374 1.07 -30.89 10.98
N ILE A 375 0.92 -29.56 10.94
CA ILE A 375 0.67 -28.77 9.73
C ILE A 375 1.88 -28.80 8.78
N SER A 376 3.09 -28.75 9.33
CA SER A 376 4.34 -28.92 8.57
C SER A 376 5.09 -30.19 8.98
N THR A 377 5.26 -31.11 8.05
CA THR A 377 6.06 -32.33 8.25
C THR A 377 7.55 -32.16 7.90
N GLY A 378 7.89 -31.14 7.09
CA GLY A 378 9.25 -30.90 6.59
C GLY A 378 9.73 -31.94 5.58
N TRP A 379 10.97 -31.77 5.10
CA TRP A 379 11.63 -32.72 4.21
C TRP A 379 12.61 -33.59 4.99
N THR A 380 12.42 -34.90 4.93
CA THR A 380 13.41 -35.84 5.46
C THR A 380 14.63 -35.86 4.55
N THR A 381 15.77 -35.45 5.11
CA THR A 381 17.09 -35.52 4.48
C THR A 381 17.58 -36.97 4.41
N SER A 382 18.60 -37.23 3.59
CA SER A 382 19.26 -38.54 3.52
C SER A 382 19.87 -38.98 4.86
N ALA A 383 20.12 -38.05 5.79
CA ALA A 383 20.61 -38.31 7.13
C ALA A 383 19.48 -38.64 8.15
N GLY A 384 18.21 -38.68 7.71
CA GLY A 384 17.05 -38.91 8.58
C GLY A 384 16.61 -37.68 9.38
N SER A 385 17.35 -36.57 9.30
CA SER A 385 16.96 -35.28 9.88
C SER A 385 15.92 -34.56 9.00
N ARG A 386 15.17 -33.59 9.55
CA ARG A 386 14.12 -32.86 8.80
C ARG A 386 14.52 -31.41 8.55
N GLU A 387 14.24 -30.91 7.35
CA GLU A 387 14.39 -29.50 6.96
C GLU A 387 13.02 -28.83 6.78
N PHE A 388 12.89 -27.55 7.13
CA PHE A 388 11.70 -26.73 6.89
C PHE A 388 11.81 -25.85 5.65
N ARG A 389 13.02 -25.43 5.26
CA ARG A 389 13.33 -24.52 4.16
C ARG A 389 12.60 -23.17 4.25
N PRO A 390 12.85 -22.37 5.31
CA PRO A 390 12.06 -21.18 5.63
C PRO A 390 12.01 -20.15 4.49
N ASN A 391 13.12 -19.98 3.75
CA ASN A 391 13.22 -19.01 2.67
C ASN A 391 12.66 -19.48 1.32
N ALA A 392 12.25 -20.75 1.18
CA ALA A 392 11.69 -21.24 -0.07
C ALA A 392 10.28 -20.66 -0.29
N SER A 393 9.97 -20.29 -1.52
CA SER A 393 8.64 -19.83 -1.89
C SER A 393 7.64 -20.98 -1.87
N VAL A 394 6.40 -20.69 -1.50
CA VAL A 394 5.30 -21.65 -1.45
C VAL A 394 4.69 -21.79 -2.85
N SER A 395 4.71 -23.00 -3.41
CA SER A 395 3.93 -23.34 -4.60
C SER A 395 2.48 -23.65 -4.24
N ARG A 396 1.58 -23.63 -5.23
CA ARG A 396 0.14 -23.86 -5.01
C ARG A 396 -0.18 -25.24 -4.46
N GLU A 397 0.51 -26.28 -4.89
CA GLU A 397 0.36 -27.64 -4.35
C GLU A 397 0.84 -27.74 -2.89
N VAL A 398 1.93 -27.03 -2.55
CA VAL A 398 2.46 -26.98 -1.19
C VAL A 398 1.52 -26.17 -0.29
N MET A 399 0.95 -25.09 -0.79
CA MET A 399 -0.13 -24.35 -0.12
C MET A 399 -1.33 -25.28 0.15
N ALA A 400 -1.79 -26.06 -0.84
CA ALA A 400 -2.89 -27.00 -0.65
C ALA A 400 -2.62 -27.97 0.51
N ALA A 401 -1.40 -28.52 0.57
CA ALA A 401 -0.99 -29.38 1.67
C ALA A 401 -0.99 -28.68 3.04
N PHE A 402 -0.56 -27.41 3.11
CA PHE A 402 -0.64 -26.63 4.34
C PHE A 402 -2.09 -26.40 4.79
N LEU A 403 -2.94 -25.94 3.88
CA LEU A 403 -4.34 -25.59 4.17
C LEU A 403 -5.17 -26.82 4.58
N TYR A 404 -4.98 -27.96 3.91
CA TYR A 404 -5.67 -29.20 4.25
C TYR A 404 -5.31 -29.71 5.66
N ARG A 405 -4.02 -29.67 6.03
CA ARG A 405 -3.60 -30.05 7.38
C ARG A 405 -4.03 -29.04 8.44
N TYR A 406 -3.96 -27.75 8.12
CA TYR A 406 -4.49 -26.71 9.00
C TYR A 406 -5.99 -26.89 9.25
N ALA A 407 -6.74 -27.36 8.25
CA ALA A 407 -8.16 -27.70 8.37
C ALA A 407 -8.46 -28.94 9.23
N GLY A 408 -7.42 -29.60 9.78
CA GLY A 408 -7.57 -30.81 10.59
C GLY A 408 -7.69 -32.09 9.76
N GLU A 409 -7.21 -32.07 8.51
CA GLU A 409 -7.28 -33.21 7.58
C GLU A 409 -8.71 -33.79 7.45
N PRO A 410 -9.70 -32.95 7.06
CA PRO A 410 -11.10 -33.36 7.01
C PRO A 410 -11.29 -34.59 6.12
N GLU A 411 -12.26 -35.45 6.47
CA GLU A 411 -12.57 -36.62 5.64
C GLU A 411 -12.95 -36.19 4.22
N TRP A 412 -12.19 -36.67 3.23
CA TRP A 412 -12.37 -36.33 1.83
C TRP A 412 -12.11 -37.54 0.95
N THR A 413 -13.06 -37.84 0.07
CA THR A 413 -12.90 -38.85 -0.99
C THR A 413 -12.61 -38.14 -2.29
N SER A 414 -11.39 -38.28 -2.78
CA SER A 414 -10.98 -37.68 -4.05
C SER A 414 -11.78 -38.24 -5.22
N PRO A 415 -12.23 -37.40 -6.16
CA PRO A 415 -12.88 -37.85 -7.38
C PRO A 415 -11.96 -38.75 -8.23
N ASP A 416 -12.55 -39.69 -8.97
CA ASP A 416 -11.82 -40.54 -9.94
C ASP A 416 -11.31 -39.74 -11.15
N GLU A 417 -11.94 -38.59 -11.44
CA GLU A 417 -11.52 -37.63 -12.47
C GLU A 417 -11.13 -36.30 -11.82
N SER A 418 -9.96 -35.79 -12.18
CA SER A 418 -9.46 -34.54 -11.60
C SER A 418 -10.36 -33.35 -11.97
N PRO A 419 -10.71 -32.47 -11.00
CA PRO A 419 -11.42 -31.24 -11.29
C PRO A 419 -10.56 -30.21 -12.05
N PHE A 420 -9.26 -30.48 -12.22
CA PHE A 420 -8.32 -29.64 -12.93
C PHE A 420 -7.56 -30.42 -14.00
N VAL A 421 -7.47 -29.86 -15.21
CA VAL A 421 -6.89 -30.54 -16.38
C VAL A 421 -5.37 -30.73 -16.31
N ASP A 422 -4.69 -30.01 -15.41
CA ASP A 422 -3.24 -30.01 -15.22
C ASP A 422 -2.80 -30.65 -13.90
N VAL A 423 -3.66 -31.47 -13.29
CA VAL A 423 -3.38 -32.25 -12.08
C VAL A 423 -3.76 -33.70 -12.32
N ASP A 424 -2.79 -34.61 -12.20
CA ASP A 424 -2.99 -36.06 -12.34
C ASP A 424 -3.51 -36.65 -11.03
N THR A 425 -4.36 -37.67 -11.09
CA THR A 425 -4.91 -38.32 -9.89
C THR A 425 -3.84 -39.05 -9.06
N ASN A 426 -2.66 -39.31 -9.64
CA ASN A 426 -1.50 -39.88 -8.96
C ASN A 426 -0.53 -38.83 -8.40
N ASP A 427 -0.80 -37.53 -8.59
CA ASP A 427 0.06 -36.47 -8.04
C ASP A 427 0.11 -36.53 -6.52
N THR A 428 1.27 -36.20 -5.95
CA THR A 428 1.53 -36.32 -4.49
C THR A 428 0.52 -35.55 -3.64
N PHE A 429 0.00 -34.44 -4.15
CA PHE A 429 -0.97 -33.58 -3.46
C PHE A 429 -2.37 -33.59 -4.10
N TYR A 430 -2.70 -34.60 -4.93
CA TYR A 430 -3.99 -34.65 -5.62
C TYR A 430 -5.17 -34.60 -4.64
N ARG A 431 -5.05 -35.28 -3.48
CA ARG A 431 -6.10 -35.27 -2.46
C ARG A 431 -6.35 -33.87 -1.91
N GLU A 432 -5.30 -33.18 -1.54
CA GLU A 432 -5.37 -31.83 -0.95
C GLU A 432 -5.86 -30.81 -1.99
N ILE A 433 -5.43 -30.93 -3.25
CA ILE A 433 -5.88 -30.08 -4.36
C ILE A 433 -7.36 -30.33 -4.69
N SER A 434 -7.79 -31.59 -4.79
CA SER A 434 -9.19 -31.93 -5.06
C SER A 434 -10.12 -31.52 -3.91
N TRP A 435 -9.64 -31.59 -2.66
CA TRP A 435 -10.36 -31.05 -1.51
C TRP A 435 -10.52 -29.54 -1.58
N LEU A 436 -9.46 -28.78 -1.92
CA LEU A 436 -9.59 -27.32 -2.10
C LEU A 436 -10.63 -26.97 -3.17
N ALA A 437 -10.70 -27.76 -4.25
CA ALA A 437 -11.72 -27.58 -5.29
C ALA A 437 -13.12 -27.86 -4.76
N GLY A 438 -13.32 -29.02 -4.14
CA GLY A 438 -14.63 -29.45 -3.64
C GLY A 438 -15.17 -28.63 -2.46
N SER A 439 -14.29 -27.98 -1.71
CA SER A 439 -14.65 -27.09 -0.59
C SER A 439 -14.84 -25.63 -0.99
N GLY A 440 -14.66 -25.28 -2.28
CA GLY A 440 -14.80 -23.91 -2.77
C GLY A 440 -13.63 -22.98 -2.39
N VAL A 441 -12.57 -23.48 -1.78
CA VAL A 441 -11.39 -22.67 -1.44
C VAL A 441 -10.54 -22.36 -2.68
N SER A 442 -10.60 -23.20 -3.73
CA SER A 442 -9.96 -22.96 -5.02
C SER A 442 -10.88 -23.25 -6.20
N ALA A 443 -11.29 -22.22 -6.95
CA ALA A 443 -11.96 -22.41 -8.24
C ALA A 443 -11.02 -22.81 -9.39
N GLY A 444 -9.73 -22.47 -9.31
CA GLY A 444 -8.77 -22.62 -10.41
C GLY A 444 -8.97 -21.56 -11.50
N TRP A 445 -8.35 -21.77 -12.67
CA TRP A 445 -8.48 -20.87 -13.82
C TRP A 445 -9.20 -21.56 -14.96
N SER A 446 -10.32 -21.00 -15.41
CA SER A 446 -10.99 -21.45 -16.62
C SER A 446 -10.09 -21.25 -17.84
N ARG A 447 -10.08 -22.25 -18.73
CA ARG A 447 -9.36 -22.18 -20.01
C ARG A 447 -10.31 -21.83 -21.14
N THR A 448 -9.79 -21.20 -22.19
CA THR A 448 -10.54 -20.86 -23.40
C THR A 448 -10.98 -22.07 -24.21
N ASP A 449 -10.28 -23.21 -24.07
CA ASP A 449 -10.58 -24.49 -24.72
C ASP A 449 -11.40 -25.45 -23.84
N GLY A 450 -11.91 -24.96 -22.70
CA GLY A 450 -12.70 -25.73 -21.73
C GLY A 450 -11.87 -26.33 -20.59
N GLY A 451 -12.54 -26.62 -19.48
CA GLY A 451 -11.89 -27.11 -18.25
C GLY A 451 -11.21 -26.00 -17.43
N ARG A 452 -10.64 -26.41 -16.28
CA ARG A 452 -9.97 -25.50 -15.32
C ARG A 452 -8.56 -25.98 -15.00
N GLU A 453 -7.63 -25.06 -14.79
CA GLU A 453 -6.26 -25.36 -14.33
C GLU A 453 -6.07 -25.00 -12.86
N PHE A 454 -5.24 -25.76 -12.15
CA PHE A 454 -4.79 -25.45 -10.79
C PHE A 454 -3.39 -24.86 -10.75
N ARG A 455 -2.51 -25.14 -11.71
CA ARG A 455 -1.10 -24.69 -11.78
C ARG A 455 -0.28 -25.08 -10.53
N PRO A 456 -0.15 -26.38 -10.21
CA PRO A 456 0.36 -26.87 -8.93
C PRO A 456 1.75 -26.34 -8.54
N THR A 457 2.66 -26.21 -9.51
CA THR A 457 4.05 -25.78 -9.29
C THR A 457 4.24 -24.26 -9.26
N SER A 458 3.20 -23.47 -9.58
CA SER A 458 3.30 -22.01 -9.58
C SER A 458 3.44 -21.46 -8.16
N VAL A 459 4.29 -20.45 -8.01
CA VAL A 459 4.49 -19.75 -6.73
C VAL A 459 3.27 -18.90 -6.38
N VAL A 460 2.89 -18.87 -5.11
CA VAL A 460 1.77 -18.09 -4.61
C VAL A 460 2.26 -16.71 -4.13
N ASN A 461 1.70 -15.65 -4.69
CA ASN A 461 1.90 -14.28 -4.24
C ASN A 461 1.01 -13.96 -3.03
N ARG A 462 1.37 -12.90 -2.29
CA ARG A 462 0.68 -12.52 -1.05
C ARG A 462 -0.79 -12.18 -1.24
N ASP A 463 -1.13 -11.52 -2.34
CA ASP A 463 -2.53 -11.18 -2.68
C ASP A 463 -3.38 -12.44 -2.89
N VAL A 464 -2.88 -13.37 -3.70
CA VAL A 464 -3.54 -14.66 -3.93
C VAL A 464 -3.64 -15.48 -2.64
N MET A 465 -2.59 -15.48 -1.81
CA MET A 465 -2.63 -16.16 -0.50
C MET A 465 -3.68 -15.57 0.43
N ALA A 466 -3.92 -14.25 0.40
CA ALA A 466 -4.98 -13.62 1.17
C ALA A 466 -6.35 -14.22 0.85
N ALA A 467 -6.64 -14.36 -0.44
CA ALA A 467 -7.89 -14.93 -0.91
C ALA A 467 -8.06 -16.42 -0.51
N PHE A 468 -6.97 -17.20 -0.48
CA PHE A 468 -7.01 -18.58 0.00
C PHE A 468 -7.27 -18.69 1.50
N LEU A 469 -6.56 -17.89 2.30
CA LEU A 469 -6.72 -17.89 3.75
C LEU A 469 -8.10 -17.39 4.17
N HIS A 470 -8.62 -16.36 3.49
CA HIS A 470 -9.95 -15.84 3.76
C HIS A 470 -11.02 -16.89 3.43
N ARG A 471 -11.00 -17.52 2.25
CA ARG A 471 -11.95 -18.60 1.92
C ARG A 471 -11.88 -19.77 2.88
N LEU A 472 -10.67 -20.19 3.28
CA LEU A 472 -10.51 -21.24 4.29
C LEU A 472 -11.10 -20.83 5.65
N TYR A 473 -10.90 -19.58 6.07
CA TYR A 473 -11.47 -19.06 7.30
C TYR A 473 -13.01 -19.11 7.26
N LEU A 474 -13.62 -18.72 6.14
CA LEU A 474 -15.08 -18.78 5.98
C LEU A 474 -15.61 -20.21 6.03
N LEU A 475 -14.87 -21.17 5.47
CA LEU A 475 -15.19 -22.60 5.53
C LEU A 475 -15.17 -23.14 6.98
N GLN A 476 -14.15 -22.78 7.76
CA GLN A 476 -14.01 -23.25 9.15
C GLN A 476 -14.91 -22.50 10.14
N ASN A 477 -15.40 -21.33 9.77
CA ASN A 477 -16.28 -20.49 10.59
C ASN A 477 -17.62 -20.25 9.87
N PRO A 478 -18.45 -21.30 9.72
CA PRO A 478 -19.74 -21.19 9.07
C PRO A 478 -20.71 -20.33 9.89
N PHE A 479 -21.81 -19.93 9.26
CA PHE A 479 -22.85 -19.18 9.95
C PHE A 479 -23.53 -20.01 11.04
N VAL A 480 -23.60 -19.48 12.26
CA VAL A 480 -24.14 -20.20 13.43
C VAL A 480 -25.67 -20.30 13.43
N ASP A 481 -26.34 -19.50 12.60
CA ASP A 481 -27.80 -19.45 12.44
C ASP A 481 -28.28 -20.15 11.16
N VAL A 482 -27.46 -21.05 10.59
CA VAL A 482 -27.78 -21.86 9.42
C VAL A 482 -27.23 -23.28 9.59
N SER A 483 -28.06 -24.29 9.37
CA SER A 483 -27.65 -25.69 9.39
C SER A 483 -28.34 -26.49 8.29
N SER A 484 -27.63 -27.46 7.72
CA SER A 484 -28.20 -28.46 6.81
C SER A 484 -28.81 -29.66 7.54
N ASP A 485 -28.61 -29.78 8.85
CA ASP A 485 -29.19 -30.83 9.67
C ASP A 485 -30.68 -30.56 9.90
N THR A 486 -31.54 -31.48 9.45
CA THR A 486 -32.99 -31.38 9.57
C THR A 486 -33.50 -31.37 11.01
N GLU A 487 -32.69 -31.83 11.97
CA GLU A 487 -33.03 -31.81 13.40
C GLU A 487 -32.59 -30.50 14.09
N SER A 488 -31.80 -29.66 13.42
CA SER A 488 -31.29 -28.41 13.97
C SER A 488 -32.40 -27.35 14.11
N PRO A 489 -32.43 -26.57 15.21
CA PRO A 489 -33.36 -25.45 15.36
C PRO A 489 -33.11 -24.31 14.35
N VAL A 490 -31.95 -24.33 13.68
CA VAL A 490 -31.56 -23.39 12.63
C VAL A 490 -31.45 -24.08 11.26
N TYR A 491 -32.19 -25.19 11.09
CA TYR A 491 -32.27 -25.88 9.81
C TYR A 491 -32.73 -24.92 8.70
N SER A 492 -32.01 -24.97 7.57
CA SER A 492 -32.39 -24.32 6.33
C SER A 492 -32.27 -25.29 5.18
N VAL A 493 -33.32 -25.42 4.39
CA VAL A 493 -33.28 -26.15 3.11
C VAL A 493 -32.29 -25.52 2.12
N PHE A 494 -31.95 -24.25 2.31
CA PHE A 494 -30.99 -23.48 1.51
C PHE A 494 -29.60 -23.42 2.15
N ALA A 495 -29.30 -24.25 3.16
CA ALA A 495 -28.00 -24.22 3.85
C ALA A 495 -26.82 -24.40 2.89
N ALA A 496 -26.95 -25.27 1.88
CA ALA A 496 -25.91 -25.45 0.86
C ALA A 496 -25.73 -24.20 -0.02
N ASP A 497 -26.82 -23.56 -0.44
CA ASP A 497 -26.76 -22.32 -1.25
C ASP A 497 -26.14 -21.17 -0.45
N ILE A 498 -26.44 -21.08 0.85
CA ILE A 498 -25.87 -20.06 1.75
C ILE A 498 -24.37 -20.31 1.97
N ALA A 499 -23.97 -21.57 2.14
CA ALA A 499 -22.57 -21.94 2.25
C ALA A 499 -21.80 -21.60 0.97
N TRP A 500 -22.39 -21.86 -0.20
CA TRP A 500 -21.82 -21.47 -1.49
C TRP A 500 -21.65 -19.95 -1.61
N LEU A 501 -22.66 -19.15 -1.25
CA LEU A 501 -22.51 -17.68 -1.24
C LEU A 501 -21.35 -17.20 -0.36
N ALA A 502 -21.12 -17.87 0.77
CA ALA A 502 -20.02 -17.54 1.65
C ALA A 502 -18.67 -17.94 1.04
N SER A 503 -18.56 -19.14 0.45
CA SER A 503 -17.31 -19.61 -0.16
C SER A 503 -16.89 -18.77 -1.37
N GLU A 504 -17.86 -18.29 -2.15
CA GLU A 504 -17.64 -17.39 -3.28
C GLU A 504 -17.39 -15.93 -2.86
N GLY A 505 -17.47 -15.61 -1.56
CA GLY A 505 -17.31 -14.24 -1.06
C GLY A 505 -18.46 -13.30 -1.43
N ILE A 506 -19.58 -13.82 -1.94
CA ILE A 506 -20.75 -13.02 -2.31
C ILE A 506 -21.47 -12.49 -1.05
N SER A 507 -21.45 -13.25 0.04
CA SER A 507 -22.00 -12.85 1.34
C SER A 507 -21.10 -13.18 2.54
N GLU A 508 -20.67 -12.15 3.26
CA GLU A 508 -19.91 -12.32 4.51
C GLU A 508 -20.80 -12.43 5.76
N GLY A 509 -22.07 -12.04 5.66
CA GLY A 509 -23.02 -12.01 6.78
C GLY A 509 -22.66 -10.95 7.84
N TRP A 510 -22.93 -11.25 9.10
CA TRP A 510 -22.63 -10.36 10.22
C TRP A 510 -21.79 -11.09 11.28
N THR A 511 -20.65 -10.51 11.64
CA THR A 511 -19.86 -10.98 12.79
C THR A 511 -20.43 -10.41 14.08
N ARG A 512 -20.65 -11.27 15.07
CA ARG A 512 -21.07 -10.92 16.42
C ARG A 512 -19.87 -10.53 17.27
N GLY A 513 -20.12 -9.92 18.43
CA GLY A 513 -19.07 -9.54 19.38
C GLY A 513 -18.27 -10.71 19.96
N ASP A 514 -18.77 -11.95 19.87
CA ASP A 514 -18.10 -13.20 20.26
C ASP A 514 -17.36 -13.88 19.09
N GLY A 515 -17.31 -13.26 17.91
CA GLY A 515 -16.65 -13.79 16.71
C GLY A 515 -17.51 -14.74 15.88
N ALA A 516 -18.66 -15.20 16.39
CA ALA A 516 -19.59 -16.02 15.61
C ALA A 516 -20.22 -15.21 14.47
N ARG A 517 -20.47 -15.87 13.34
CA ARG A 517 -21.06 -15.23 12.14
C ARG A 517 -22.53 -15.61 12.00
N GLU A 518 -23.39 -14.66 11.65
CA GLU A 518 -24.81 -14.87 11.35
C GLU A 518 -25.11 -14.51 9.89
N TYR A 519 -25.92 -15.31 9.20
CA TYR A 519 -26.41 -15.04 7.85
C TYR A 519 -27.76 -14.31 7.84
N ARG A 520 -28.59 -14.51 8.87
CA ARG A 520 -29.96 -13.99 9.02
C ARG A 520 -30.86 -14.40 7.85
N PRO A 521 -31.10 -15.70 7.65
CA PRO A 521 -31.74 -16.25 6.44
C PRO A 521 -33.12 -15.66 6.15
N THR A 522 -33.93 -15.42 7.18
CA THR A 522 -35.31 -14.95 7.04
C THR A 522 -35.45 -13.43 6.90
N ARG A 523 -34.34 -12.67 6.92
CA ARG A 523 -34.39 -11.22 6.74
C ARG A 523 -34.65 -10.88 5.27
N PRO A 524 -35.60 -9.97 4.96
CA PRO A 524 -35.79 -9.48 3.60
C PRO A 524 -34.54 -8.83 3.02
N VAL A 525 -34.26 -9.07 1.74
CA VAL A 525 -33.17 -8.44 0.99
C VAL A 525 -33.57 -7.02 0.61
N LEU A 526 -32.77 -6.06 1.05
CA LEU A 526 -32.90 -4.66 0.62
C LEU A 526 -32.32 -4.48 -0.79
N ARG A 527 -32.83 -3.49 -1.53
CA ARG A 527 -32.38 -3.19 -2.91
C ARG A 527 -30.89 -2.89 -2.99
N GLU A 528 -30.33 -2.20 -2.00
CA GLU A 528 -28.88 -1.95 -1.92
C GLU A 528 -28.06 -3.24 -1.69
N ALA A 529 -28.58 -4.17 -0.87
CA ALA A 529 -27.90 -5.43 -0.60
C ALA A 529 -27.94 -6.35 -1.82
N MET A 530 -29.05 -6.32 -2.57
CA MET A 530 -29.15 -7.00 -3.86
C MET A 530 -28.12 -6.46 -4.86
N ALA A 531 -27.86 -5.14 -4.88
CA ALA A 531 -26.83 -4.57 -5.73
C ALA A 531 -25.45 -5.12 -5.41
N ALA A 532 -25.10 -5.16 -4.13
CA ALA A 532 -23.84 -5.75 -3.69
C ALA A 532 -23.74 -7.24 -4.05
N PHE A 533 -24.82 -8.01 -3.88
CA PHE A 533 -24.82 -9.42 -4.26
C PHE A 533 -24.58 -9.65 -5.75
N LEU A 534 -25.30 -8.93 -6.62
CA LEU A 534 -25.14 -9.08 -8.06
C LEU A 534 -23.77 -8.59 -8.55
N TYR A 535 -23.26 -7.50 -7.98
CA TYR A 535 -21.93 -7.00 -8.31
C TYR A 535 -20.83 -8.01 -7.95
N ARG A 536 -20.90 -8.62 -6.76
CA ARG A 536 -19.95 -9.68 -6.36
C ARG A 536 -20.10 -10.95 -7.18
N LEU A 537 -21.34 -11.36 -7.49
CA LEU A 537 -21.59 -12.50 -8.36
C LEU A 537 -21.01 -12.29 -9.77
N ALA A 538 -21.01 -11.06 -10.28
CA ALA A 538 -20.38 -10.71 -11.55
C ALA A 538 -18.84 -10.70 -11.52
N GLY A 539 -18.22 -11.06 -10.38
CA GLY A 539 -16.77 -11.01 -10.19
C GLY A 539 -16.23 -9.59 -9.98
N GLU A 540 -17.06 -8.69 -9.45
CA GLU A 540 -16.71 -7.30 -9.16
C GLU A 540 -16.12 -6.56 -10.38
N PRO A 541 -16.87 -6.50 -11.50
CA PRO A 541 -16.36 -5.99 -12.76
C PRO A 541 -15.91 -4.52 -12.66
N GLU A 542 -14.88 -4.16 -13.42
CA GLU A 542 -14.38 -2.78 -13.47
C GLU A 542 -15.51 -1.80 -13.80
N PHE A 543 -15.78 -0.91 -12.85
CA PHE A 543 -16.81 0.11 -13.00
C PHE A 543 -16.44 1.38 -12.25
N VAL A 544 -16.34 2.49 -12.99
CA VAL A 544 -16.15 3.82 -12.42
C VAL A 544 -17.52 4.45 -12.20
N ALA A 545 -17.91 4.57 -10.94
CA ALA A 545 -19.17 5.25 -10.60
C ALA A 545 -19.09 6.73 -11.02
N PRO A 546 -20.18 7.30 -11.55
CA PRO A 546 -20.19 8.69 -11.98
C PRO A 546 -19.98 9.65 -10.79
N ALA A 547 -19.46 10.85 -11.06
CA ALA A 547 -19.28 11.88 -10.02
C ALA A 547 -20.63 12.41 -9.49
N GLU A 548 -21.70 12.25 -10.26
CA GLU A 548 -23.07 12.53 -9.88
C GLU A 548 -23.90 11.25 -9.94
N SER A 549 -24.73 11.03 -8.92
CA SER A 549 -25.51 9.80 -8.84
C SER A 549 -26.55 9.73 -9.96
N PRO A 550 -26.74 8.55 -10.60
CA PRO A 550 -27.84 8.33 -11.52
C PRO A 550 -29.21 8.30 -10.82
N PHE A 551 -29.24 8.29 -9.48
CA PHE A 551 -30.43 8.29 -8.66
C PHE A 551 -30.40 9.38 -7.57
N VAL A 552 -31.47 10.18 -7.47
CA VAL A 552 -31.52 11.35 -6.58
C VAL A 552 -31.50 10.99 -5.09
N ASP A 553 -31.86 9.76 -4.74
CA ASP A 553 -31.95 9.24 -3.38
C ASP A 553 -30.74 8.38 -2.97
N VAL A 554 -29.68 8.35 -3.79
CA VAL A 554 -28.43 7.64 -3.49
C VAL A 554 -27.26 8.63 -3.54
N PRO A 555 -26.81 9.17 -2.39
CA PRO A 555 -25.62 10.03 -2.33
C PRO A 555 -24.36 9.27 -2.74
N VAL A 556 -23.37 9.97 -3.30
CA VAL A 556 -22.07 9.37 -3.69
C VAL A 556 -21.27 8.80 -2.51
N THR A 557 -21.61 9.19 -1.28
CA THR A 557 -21.03 8.68 -0.04
C THR A 557 -21.76 7.45 0.51
N TRP A 558 -22.80 6.96 -0.19
CA TRP A 558 -23.55 5.79 0.24
C TRP A 558 -22.69 4.53 0.13
N SER A 559 -22.79 3.63 1.11
CA SER A 559 -21.91 2.45 1.21
C SER A 559 -21.96 1.52 0.00
N PHE A 560 -23.09 1.47 -0.70
CA PHE A 560 -23.28 0.68 -1.93
C PHE A 560 -23.46 1.54 -3.19
N TYR A 561 -22.98 2.79 -3.17
CA TYR A 561 -23.15 3.73 -4.29
C TYR A 561 -22.60 3.17 -5.60
N ARG A 562 -21.42 2.54 -5.55
CA ARG A 562 -20.74 1.98 -6.72
C ARG A 562 -21.54 0.84 -7.33
N GLU A 563 -21.97 -0.11 -6.51
CA GLU A 563 -22.73 -1.29 -6.91
C GLU A 563 -24.11 -0.92 -7.48
N ILE A 564 -24.77 0.06 -6.87
CA ILE A 564 -26.05 0.61 -7.34
C ILE A 564 -25.87 1.31 -8.69
N SER A 565 -24.83 2.12 -8.84
CA SER A 565 -24.53 2.82 -10.09
C SER A 565 -24.16 1.85 -11.21
N TRP A 566 -23.43 0.77 -10.88
CA TRP A 566 -23.08 -0.29 -11.81
C TRP A 566 -24.33 -1.00 -12.35
N LEU A 567 -25.28 -1.36 -11.48
CA LEU A 567 -26.55 -1.96 -11.93
C LEU A 567 -27.28 -1.08 -12.94
N ALA A 568 -27.26 0.24 -12.73
CA ALA A 568 -27.90 1.19 -13.62
C ALA A 568 -27.20 1.27 -14.97
N ALA A 569 -25.87 1.36 -14.97
CA ALA A 569 -25.07 1.41 -16.18
C ALA A 569 -25.15 0.10 -17.00
N SER A 570 -25.22 -1.04 -16.31
CA SER A 570 -25.39 -2.37 -16.91
C SER A 570 -26.81 -2.66 -17.39
N GLY A 571 -27.75 -1.71 -17.22
CA GLY A 571 -29.15 -1.89 -17.63
C GLY A 571 -29.93 -2.91 -16.78
N ILE A 572 -29.38 -3.35 -15.65
CA ILE A 572 -30.04 -4.31 -14.76
C ILE A 572 -31.12 -3.59 -13.95
N SER A 573 -30.81 -2.39 -13.43
CA SER A 573 -31.76 -1.55 -12.68
C SER A 573 -32.02 -0.20 -13.34
N GLU A 574 -33.27 0.04 -13.74
CA GLU A 574 -33.68 1.30 -14.35
C GLU A 574 -34.13 2.35 -13.31
N GLY A 575 -34.43 1.93 -12.08
CA GLY A 575 -35.03 2.77 -11.04
C GLY A 575 -36.46 3.21 -11.33
N TRP A 576 -36.96 4.19 -10.59
CA TRP A 576 -38.26 4.82 -10.81
C TRP A 576 -38.08 6.22 -11.33
N THR A 577 -38.64 6.52 -12.50
CA THR A 577 -38.63 7.89 -13.03
C THR A 577 -39.73 8.71 -12.35
N LEU A 578 -39.35 9.85 -11.77
CA LEU A 578 -40.23 10.83 -11.15
C LEU A 578 -40.82 11.78 -12.20
N GLU A 579 -41.84 12.56 -11.82
CA GLU A 579 -42.53 13.49 -12.73
C GLU A 579 -41.60 14.55 -13.35
N ASP A 580 -40.53 14.93 -12.64
CA ASP A 580 -39.52 15.88 -13.11
C ASP A 580 -38.44 15.25 -14.01
N GLY A 581 -38.56 13.95 -14.31
CA GLY A 581 -37.63 13.20 -15.13
C GLY A 581 -36.40 12.68 -14.38
N THR A 582 -36.24 12.98 -13.09
CA THR A 582 -35.19 12.38 -12.26
C THR A 582 -35.55 10.94 -11.89
N ARG A 583 -34.60 10.17 -11.35
CA ARG A 583 -34.82 8.75 -10.99
C ARG A 583 -34.49 8.46 -9.54
N GLU A 584 -35.25 7.57 -8.92
CA GLU A 584 -34.98 7.00 -7.58
C GLU A 584 -34.57 5.53 -7.67
N PHE A 585 -33.70 5.08 -6.77
CA PHE A 585 -33.33 3.67 -6.60
C PHE A 585 -34.01 2.99 -5.42
N ARG A 586 -34.33 3.72 -4.36
CA ARG A 586 -34.94 3.27 -3.11
C ARG A 586 -34.10 2.21 -2.37
N PRO A 587 -32.87 2.54 -1.96
CA PRO A 587 -31.88 1.56 -1.48
C PRO A 587 -32.36 0.75 -0.26
N ALA A 588 -33.13 1.38 0.64
CA ALA A 588 -33.63 0.78 1.86
C ALA A 588 -34.95 -0.01 1.72
N GLU A 589 -35.55 -0.08 0.53
CA GLU A 589 -36.75 -0.89 0.30
C GLU A 589 -36.41 -2.37 0.08
N SER A 590 -37.29 -3.27 0.52
CA SER A 590 -37.15 -4.70 0.25
C SER A 590 -37.48 -5.04 -1.19
N VAL A 591 -36.72 -5.96 -1.80
CA VAL A 591 -36.95 -6.41 -3.18
C VAL A 591 -38.12 -7.40 -3.21
N ARG A 592 -39.15 -7.11 -4.00
CA ARG A 592 -40.24 -8.07 -4.28
C ARG A 592 -39.77 -9.18 -5.24
N ARG A 593 -40.40 -10.35 -5.18
CA ARG A 593 -40.04 -11.52 -5.99
C ARG A 593 -40.18 -11.30 -7.50
N ASP A 594 -41.22 -10.60 -7.94
CA ASP A 594 -41.41 -10.24 -9.35
C ASP A 594 -40.31 -9.29 -9.86
N VAL A 595 -39.94 -8.29 -9.06
CA VAL A 595 -38.84 -7.37 -9.37
C VAL A 595 -37.50 -8.10 -9.37
N MET A 596 -37.29 -9.06 -8.47
CA MET A 596 -36.09 -9.91 -8.48
C MET A 596 -35.99 -10.72 -9.77
N ALA A 597 -37.09 -11.28 -10.28
CA ALA A 597 -37.10 -12.00 -11.56
C ALA A 597 -36.59 -11.12 -12.69
N ALA A 598 -37.05 -9.87 -12.77
CA ALA A 598 -36.58 -8.91 -13.76
C ALA A 598 -35.09 -8.61 -13.63
N PHE A 599 -34.58 -8.45 -12.40
CA PHE A 599 -33.15 -8.23 -12.16
C PHE A 599 -32.29 -9.41 -12.62
N LEU A 600 -32.65 -10.63 -12.23
CA LEU A 600 -31.86 -11.83 -12.58
C LEU A 600 -31.90 -12.11 -14.09
N TYR A 601 -33.05 -11.90 -14.74
CA TYR A 601 -33.16 -12.04 -16.19
C TYR A 601 -32.29 -11.04 -16.96
N ARG A 602 -32.27 -9.77 -16.53
CA ARG A 602 -31.39 -8.74 -17.12
C ARG A 602 -29.93 -8.98 -16.80
N PHE A 603 -29.61 -9.44 -15.60
CA PHE A 603 -28.26 -9.82 -15.21
C PHE A 603 -27.72 -10.94 -16.12
N ALA A 604 -28.55 -11.91 -16.49
CA ALA A 604 -28.22 -12.97 -17.45
C ALA A 604 -28.12 -12.50 -18.92
N GLY A 605 -28.15 -11.18 -19.19
CA GLY A 605 -28.06 -10.62 -20.53
C GLY A 605 -29.38 -10.62 -21.31
N SER A 606 -30.52 -10.77 -20.62
CA SER A 606 -31.86 -10.83 -21.25
C SER A 606 -31.96 -11.87 -22.38
N PRO A 607 -31.71 -13.15 -22.07
CA PRO A 607 -31.70 -14.21 -23.08
C PRO A 607 -33.05 -14.32 -23.80
N GLU A 608 -33.03 -14.55 -25.11
CA GLU A 608 -34.24 -14.76 -25.89
C GLU A 608 -35.06 -15.92 -25.30
N PHE A 609 -36.33 -15.66 -24.98
CA PHE A 609 -37.20 -16.62 -24.32
C PHE A 609 -38.64 -16.39 -24.73
N ASP A 610 -39.29 -17.44 -25.24
CA ASP A 610 -40.71 -17.46 -25.55
C ASP A 610 -41.50 -17.99 -24.34
N PRO A 611 -42.21 -17.12 -23.59
CA PRO A 611 -42.98 -17.57 -22.44
C PRO A 611 -44.19 -18.40 -22.88
N PRO A 612 -44.60 -19.41 -22.08
CA PRO A 612 -45.72 -20.27 -22.43
C PRO A 612 -47.05 -19.50 -22.50
N GLU A 613 -48.03 -20.02 -23.25
CA GLU A 613 -49.38 -19.42 -23.31
C GLU A 613 -50.14 -19.52 -21.98
N ALA A 614 -49.78 -20.50 -21.15
CA ALA A 614 -50.30 -20.69 -19.80
C ALA A 614 -49.18 -20.53 -18.79
N SER A 615 -49.43 -19.75 -17.75
CA SER A 615 -48.43 -19.48 -16.71
C SER A 615 -48.04 -20.76 -15.95
N PRO A 616 -46.74 -20.97 -15.66
CA PRO A 616 -46.30 -22.03 -14.77
C PRO A 616 -46.75 -21.82 -13.32
N PHE A 617 -47.19 -20.61 -12.96
CA PHE A 617 -47.64 -20.26 -11.62
C PHE A 617 -49.07 -19.71 -11.63
N VAL A 618 -49.95 -20.26 -10.79
CA VAL A 618 -51.39 -19.94 -10.77
C VAL A 618 -51.71 -18.51 -10.36
N ASP A 619 -50.80 -17.86 -9.65
CA ASP A 619 -50.92 -16.50 -9.13
C ASP A 619 -50.17 -15.46 -9.97
N VAL A 620 -49.68 -15.85 -11.15
CA VAL A 620 -49.04 -14.95 -12.12
C VAL A 620 -49.83 -15.00 -13.44
N PRO A 621 -50.83 -14.12 -13.62
CA PRO A 621 -51.51 -13.95 -14.91
C PRO A 621 -50.53 -13.61 -16.04
N VAL A 622 -50.79 -14.05 -17.27
CA VAL A 622 -49.96 -13.72 -18.45
C VAL A 622 -49.89 -12.22 -18.78
N SER A 623 -50.84 -11.43 -18.24
CA SER A 623 -50.84 -9.97 -18.32
C SER A 623 -50.01 -9.28 -17.23
N SER A 624 -49.42 -10.04 -16.31
CA SER A 624 -48.65 -9.49 -15.20
C SER A 624 -47.38 -8.80 -15.69
N PRO A 625 -46.95 -7.71 -15.04
CA PRO A 625 -45.61 -7.20 -15.24
C PRO A 625 -44.60 -8.31 -14.90
N PHE A 626 -43.56 -8.43 -15.73
CA PHE A 626 -42.50 -9.43 -15.60
C PHE A 626 -42.93 -10.90 -15.79
N TYR A 627 -44.07 -11.17 -16.43
CA TYR A 627 -44.53 -12.55 -16.70
C TYR A 627 -43.48 -13.39 -17.43
N ALA A 628 -42.81 -12.81 -18.44
CA ALA A 628 -41.81 -13.50 -19.24
C ALA A 628 -40.60 -13.89 -18.38
N GLU A 629 -40.11 -12.97 -17.56
CA GLU A 629 -38.96 -13.14 -16.68
C GLU A 629 -39.24 -14.15 -15.57
N ILE A 630 -40.43 -14.11 -14.98
CA ILE A 630 -40.88 -15.10 -13.99
C ILE A 630 -40.97 -16.50 -14.63
N SER A 631 -41.48 -16.59 -15.85
CA SER A 631 -41.59 -17.85 -16.59
C SER A 631 -40.23 -18.39 -17.00
N TRP A 632 -39.28 -17.51 -17.36
CA TRP A 632 -37.91 -17.88 -17.64
C TRP A 632 -37.21 -18.45 -16.40
N LEU A 633 -37.39 -17.80 -15.23
CA LEU A 633 -36.92 -18.31 -13.94
C LEU A 633 -37.43 -19.73 -13.64
N ALA A 634 -38.68 -20.04 -14.01
CA ALA A 634 -39.25 -21.37 -13.86
C ALA A 634 -38.64 -22.37 -14.84
N ALA A 635 -38.53 -21.99 -16.12
CA ALA A 635 -38.01 -22.84 -17.18
C ALA A 635 -36.54 -23.24 -16.97
N THR A 636 -35.73 -22.34 -16.40
CA THR A 636 -34.32 -22.58 -16.07
C THR A 636 -34.09 -23.21 -14.70
N GLY A 637 -35.15 -23.42 -13.91
CA GLY A 637 -35.07 -24.00 -12.58
C GLY A 637 -34.54 -23.06 -11.49
N ILE A 638 -34.30 -21.78 -11.79
CA ILE A 638 -33.90 -20.76 -10.80
C ILE A 638 -34.98 -20.62 -9.72
N SER A 639 -36.26 -20.55 -10.12
CA SER A 639 -37.39 -20.55 -9.19
C SER A 639 -38.31 -21.75 -9.43
N THR A 640 -38.50 -22.56 -8.39
CA THR A 640 -39.44 -23.69 -8.39
C THR A 640 -40.85 -23.32 -7.92
N GLY A 641 -41.03 -22.12 -7.35
CA GLY A 641 -42.27 -21.72 -6.68
C GLY A 641 -42.61 -22.60 -5.47
N TRP A 642 -43.84 -22.46 -4.98
CA TRP A 642 -44.39 -23.29 -3.91
C TRP A 642 -45.51 -24.16 -4.46
N GLN A 643 -45.40 -25.47 -4.23
CA GLN A 643 -46.50 -26.38 -4.53
C GLN A 643 -47.63 -26.19 -3.51
N ARG A 644 -48.85 -26.05 -4.02
CA ARG A 644 -50.10 -26.01 -3.26
C ARG A 644 -50.66 -27.42 -3.09
N ASP A 645 -51.62 -27.57 -2.18
CA ASP A 645 -52.28 -28.86 -1.91
C ASP A 645 -53.01 -29.45 -3.14
N ASP A 646 -53.40 -28.59 -4.10
CA ASP A 646 -54.01 -28.98 -5.37
C ASP A 646 -53.00 -29.41 -6.45
N GLY A 647 -51.71 -29.47 -6.10
CA GLY A 647 -50.62 -29.86 -6.99
C GLY A 647 -50.14 -28.75 -7.92
N LEU A 648 -50.79 -27.58 -7.92
CA LEU A 648 -50.39 -26.42 -8.72
C LEU A 648 -49.32 -25.60 -7.99
N PHE A 649 -48.59 -24.76 -8.71
CA PHE A 649 -47.49 -23.97 -8.15
C PHE A 649 -47.86 -22.48 -8.09
N GLU A 650 -47.42 -21.80 -7.03
CA GLU A 650 -47.53 -20.34 -6.89
C GLU A 650 -46.14 -19.67 -6.78
N PHE A 651 -46.02 -18.44 -7.25
CA PHE A 651 -44.78 -17.66 -7.27
C PHE A 651 -44.72 -16.59 -6.19
N ARG A 652 -45.86 -16.09 -5.70
CA ARG A 652 -45.99 -14.99 -4.72
C ARG A 652 -45.29 -13.70 -5.17
N PRO A 653 -45.67 -13.10 -6.31
CA PRO A 653 -44.92 -12.02 -6.97
C PRO A 653 -44.66 -10.80 -6.08
N THR A 654 -45.61 -10.42 -5.22
CA THR A 654 -45.52 -9.23 -4.38
C THR A 654 -44.80 -9.46 -3.05
N ALA A 655 -44.48 -10.71 -2.69
CA ALA A 655 -43.76 -11.01 -1.46
C ALA A 655 -42.31 -10.53 -1.55
N ALA A 656 -41.73 -10.12 -0.41
CA ALA A 656 -40.31 -9.80 -0.34
C ALA A 656 -39.45 -11.07 -0.50
N VAL A 657 -38.29 -10.93 -1.14
CA VAL A 657 -37.27 -11.99 -1.20
C VAL A 657 -36.47 -11.99 0.10
N ASN A 658 -36.49 -13.11 0.82
CA ASN A 658 -35.60 -13.31 1.97
C ASN A 658 -34.18 -13.70 1.52
N ARG A 659 -33.20 -13.50 2.39
CA ARG A 659 -31.78 -13.75 2.10
C ARG A 659 -31.48 -15.21 1.75
N ASP A 660 -32.16 -16.16 2.38
CA ASP A 660 -32.03 -17.59 2.08
C ASP A 660 -32.51 -17.94 0.66
N VAL A 661 -33.65 -17.38 0.25
CA VAL A 661 -34.18 -17.53 -1.11
C VAL A 661 -33.26 -16.84 -2.13
N MET A 662 -32.68 -15.69 -1.78
CA MET A 662 -31.69 -15.03 -2.63
C MET A 662 -30.47 -15.91 -2.87
N ALA A 663 -29.99 -16.63 -1.84
CA ALA A 663 -28.89 -17.57 -1.99
C ALA A 663 -29.18 -18.65 -3.03
N ALA A 664 -30.35 -19.27 -2.93
CA ALA A 664 -30.78 -20.28 -3.89
C ALA A 664 -30.93 -19.72 -5.30
N PHE A 665 -31.47 -18.52 -5.45
CA PHE A 665 -31.59 -17.86 -6.76
C PHE A 665 -30.23 -17.60 -7.40
N LEU A 666 -29.27 -17.05 -6.66
CA LEU A 666 -27.94 -16.74 -7.21
C LEU A 666 -27.14 -18.00 -7.54
N HIS A 667 -27.17 -19.00 -6.66
CA HIS A 667 -26.45 -20.27 -6.89
C HIS A 667 -26.96 -21.00 -8.14
N ARG A 668 -28.28 -21.02 -8.34
CA ARG A 668 -28.89 -21.63 -9.53
C ARG A 668 -28.67 -20.78 -10.78
N LEU A 669 -28.70 -19.46 -10.65
CA LEU A 669 -28.39 -18.55 -11.76
C LEU A 669 -26.94 -18.76 -12.23
N ASP A 670 -25.99 -18.89 -11.31
CA ASP A 670 -24.58 -19.18 -11.63
C ASP A 670 -24.45 -20.47 -12.48
N ALA A 671 -25.12 -21.54 -12.04
CA ALA A 671 -25.14 -22.80 -12.79
C ALA A 671 -25.75 -22.66 -14.20
N VAL A 672 -26.79 -21.83 -14.36
CA VAL A 672 -27.43 -21.55 -15.65
C VAL A 672 -26.51 -20.74 -16.58
N MET A 673 -25.70 -19.82 -16.04
CA MET A 673 -24.78 -19.01 -16.84
C MET A 673 -23.49 -19.75 -17.21
N ALA A 674 -23.14 -20.80 -16.46
CA ALA A 674 -21.94 -21.61 -16.69
C ALA A 674 -22.13 -22.73 -17.75
N GLY A 675 -23.38 -23.11 -18.04
CA GLY A 675 -23.75 -24.13 -19.03
C GLY A 675 -24.18 -23.52 -20.36
#